data_AF-A0A7G8GY54-F1
#
_entry.id   AF-A0A7G8GY54-F1
#
_cell.length_a   1.000
_cell.length_b   1.000
_cell.length_c   1.000
_cell.angle_alpha   90.00
_cell.angle_beta   90.00
_cell.angle_gamma   90.00
#
_symmetry.space_group_name_H-M   'P 1'
#
loop_
_entity.id
_entity.type
_entity.pdbx_description
1 polymer ?
#
loop_
_entity_poly.entity_id
_entity_poly.type
_entity_poly.pdbx_seq_one_letter_code
_entity_poly.pdbx_strand_id
1 'polypeptide(L)'
;MTVENIDLWISAAGLETPYYHFYTDSSGSQELSEPTFDTSKSYTFYRLNEETSHPFFISDTGYKQTSSDAILITGDGGPSAGITGDQSFKIEFTDSAGDIEGLLYYCSSHRPMQGGIDLFTSSLSSMLDDTSASDLRSIVTLLPSQQKLTLSREKSITLDPDTIFDLPDIEGSVVELQFAGPSGIPSLYFELYDQAGLAERQTKKTARNFLDYVERGLYNGSIIHRAVPDFIIQGGGFAVNDGVVSPIESLGPLENEPGNSNVRGTVAMAKIGGDPDSATSQWFINLNDNSSNLDQQNGGFTVFGEVLGSGLEVGDVIGQGETIPATDINPAFTNLPLWRDELYQPYFYLISNAREIERDSQLMFFDLDSDDLGSINAQINDDGNIELTLLQSLEAPTTLFLTAISSLDDTSAEQSYTIQSDQYSVRAKVKGEKRASSPTGFQISGRLKAKDKDGLTGESIYSIKDKFAALNGTANIDPTNGRWTYTSNEDYSGSDGFLVTITDDLGGTTVQAIEVVVTAPIEGTKKKDELDGSEFSDLIKGKGGNDRLNGLAGNDELDGGTGKDILVGGGGADRFVFNKVGGFGSKNFDKIADFDPEEGDSILLDKNVFNLGEVITMKNVSKKKKAKQASKSGVDFVYDEKKGLLYFNENGKQKGWGDGGLFAKLQGAPELGAEDFTIV
;
A
#
# COMPACT_ATOMS: atom_id res chain seq x y z
N MET A 1 -21.69 5.64 -8.57
CA MET A 1 -20.99 4.47 -9.14
C MET A 1 -21.00 3.32 -8.15
N THR A 2 -21.29 2.12 -8.64
CA THR A 2 -21.39 0.90 -7.82
C THR A 2 -20.01 0.32 -7.58
N VAL A 3 -19.55 0.34 -6.33
CA VAL A 3 -18.36 -0.40 -5.88
C VAL A 3 -18.54 -1.87 -6.28
N GLU A 4 -17.61 -2.43 -7.05
CA GLU A 4 -17.63 -3.84 -7.43
C GLU A 4 -17.63 -4.69 -6.16
N ASN A 5 -18.56 -5.65 -6.05
CA ASN A 5 -18.64 -6.56 -4.90
C ASN A 5 -18.19 -7.96 -5.31
N ILE A 6 -17.24 -8.51 -4.57
CA ILE A 6 -16.72 -9.87 -4.74
C ILE A 6 -17.33 -10.76 -3.65
N ASP A 7 -18.04 -11.80 -4.08
CA ASP A 7 -18.57 -12.82 -3.18
C ASP A 7 -17.52 -13.90 -2.92
N LEU A 8 -17.30 -14.23 -1.64
CA LEU A 8 -16.34 -15.22 -1.19
C LEU A 8 -17.01 -16.25 -0.28
N TRP A 9 -16.80 -17.53 -0.58
CA TRP A 9 -17.28 -18.65 0.24
C TRP A 9 -16.14 -19.21 1.06
N ILE A 10 -16.36 -19.31 2.36
CA ILE A 10 -15.33 -19.67 3.35
C ILE A 10 -15.54 -21.10 3.82
N SER A 11 -14.50 -21.94 3.72
CA SER A 11 -14.54 -23.34 4.12
C SER A 11 -14.86 -23.55 5.61
N ALA A 12 -15.18 -24.80 5.97
CA ALA A 12 -14.97 -25.27 7.34
C ALA A 12 -13.51 -25.04 7.76
N ALA A 13 -13.30 -24.74 9.03
CA ALA A 13 -11.97 -24.41 9.49
C ALA A 13 -11.12 -25.69 9.64
N GLY A 14 -9.92 -25.72 9.06
CA GLY A 14 -8.97 -26.83 9.13
C GLY A 14 -8.19 -26.86 10.45
N LEU A 15 -7.44 -27.94 10.70
CA LEU A 15 -6.57 -28.05 11.90
C LEU A 15 -5.19 -27.40 11.71
N GLU A 16 -4.84 -27.03 10.49
CA GLU A 16 -3.54 -26.47 10.10
C GLU A 16 -3.75 -25.22 9.23
N THR A 17 -2.70 -24.41 9.06
CA THR A 17 -2.75 -23.18 8.25
C THR A 17 -2.67 -23.47 6.74
N PRO A 18 -3.43 -22.74 5.89
CA PRO A 18 -4.43 -21.72 6.25
C PRO A 18 -5.68 -22.36 6.87
N TYR A 19 -6.11 -21.84 8.02
CA TYR A 19 -7.24 -22.42 8.76
C TYR A 19 -8.57 -22.28 8.03
N TYR A 20 -8.69 -21.30 7.13
CA TYR A 20 -9.84 -21.12 6.26
C TYR A 20 -9.37 -21.02 4.82
N HIS A 21 -10.07 -21.72 3.93
CA HIS A 21 -9.90 -21.61 2.49
C HIS A 21 -10.99 -20.70 1.92
N PHE A 22 -10.61 -19.85 0.98
CA PHE A 22 -11.47 -18.85 0.35
C PHE A 22 -11.78 -19.30 -1.07
N TYR A 23 -13.06 -19.28 -1.46
CA TYR A 23 -13.49 -19.68 -2.80
C TYR A 23 -14.27 -18.56 -3.47
N THR A 24 -14.07 -18.37 -4.77
CA THR A 24 -14.81 -17.38 -5.58
C THR A 24 -16.13 -17.93 -6.14
N ASP A 25 -16.49 -19.17 -5.78
CA ASP A 25 -17.73 -19.81 -6.18
C ASP A 25 -18.35 -20.63 -5.04
N SER A 26 -19.68 -20.67 -5.02
CA SER A 26 -20.45 -21.39 -4.00
C SER A 26 -20.28 -22.91 -4.02
N SER A 27 -19.69 -23.49 -5.08
CA SER A 27 -19.43 -24.93 -5.16
C SER A 27 -18.09 -25.35 -4.56
N GLY A 28 -17.24 -24.38 -4.18
CA GLY A 28 -15.92 -24.63 -3.57
C GLY A 28 -14.90 -25.18 -4.56
N SER A 29 -15.02 -24.86 -5.85
CA SER A 29 -14.19 -25.42 -6.92
C SER A 29 -13.04 -24.50 -7.34
N GLN A 30 -13.15 -23.20 -7.07
CA GLN A 30 -12.20 -22.15 -7.41
C GLN A 30 -11.62 -21.56 -6.12
N GLU A 31 -10.56 -22.18 -5.63
CA GLU A 31 -9.88 -21.74 -4.42
C GLU A 31 -8.91 -20.59 -4.69
N LEU A 32 -8.89 -19.60 -3.81
CA LEU A 32 -7.86 -18.56 -3.72
C LEU A 32 -6.73 -19.06 -2.83
N SER A 33 -5.60 -19.43 -3.43
CA SER A 33 -4.45 -19.96 -2.71
C SER A 33 -3.74 -18.92 -1.83
N GLU A 34 -3.82 -17.64 -2.20
CA GLU A 34 -3.25 -16.50 -1.46
C GLU A 34 -4.23 -15.30 -1.59
N PRO A 35 -5.20 -15.15 -0.67
CA PRO A 35 -6.20 -14.09 -0.79
C PRO A 35 -5.56 -12.71 -0.57
N THR A 36 -5.69 -11.84 -1.58
CA THR A 36 -5.33 -10.42 -1.52
C THR A 36 -6.54 -9.59 -1.91
N PHE A 37 -6.81 -8.48 -1.21
CA PHE A 37 -7.98 -7.64 -1.46
C PHE A 37 -7.61 -6.27 -2.00
N ASP A 38 -8.28 -5.92 -3.09
CA ASP A 38 -8.34 -4.57 -3.65
C ASP A 38 -9.27 -3.70 -2.81
N THR A 39 -8.71 -2.63 -2.23
CA THR A 39 -9.41 -1.65 -1.40
C THR A 39 -10.41 -0.78 -2.18
N SER A 40 -10.35 -0.77 -3.52
CA SER A 40 -11.38 -0.12 -4.34
C SER A 40 -12.67 -0.94 -4.50
N LYS A 41 -12.68 -2.18 -3.99
CA LYS A 41 -13.81 -3.13 -4.09
C LYS A 41 -14.42 -3.40 -2.72
N SER A 42 -15.58 -4.05 -2.74
CA SER A 42 -16.22 -4.59 -1.54
C SER A 42 -16.26 -6.12 -1.59
N TYR A 43 -16.34 -6.75 -0.41
CA TYR A 43 -16.29 -8.21 -0.32
C TYR A 43 -17.40 -8.72 0.57
N THR A 44 -18.18 -9.69 0.10
CA THR A 44 -19.22 -10.35 0.90
C THR A 44 -18.81 -11.78 1.19
N PHE A 45 -18.83 -12.15 2.46
CA PHE A 45 -18.38 -13.44 2.97
C PHE A 45 -19.55 -14.32 3.32
N TYR A 46 -19.55 -15.55 2.79
CA TYR A 46 -20.53 -16.60 3.05
C TYR A 46 -19.84 -17.83 3.64
N ARG A 47 -20.56 -18.69 4.37
CA ARG A 47 -20.04 -20.02 4.73
C ARG A 47 -20.26 -20.99 3.58
N LEU A 48 -19.20 -21.64 3.12
CA LEU A 48 -19.29 -22.70 2.12
C LEU A 48 -20.10 -23.87 2.70
N ASN A 49 -21.06 -24.39 1.93
CA ASN A 49 -21.96 -25.48 2.33
C ASN A 49 -22.74 -25.22 3.63
N GLU A 50 -23.01 -23.95 3.97
CA GLU A 50 -23.71 -23.56 5.20
C GLU A 50 -23.03 -24.11 6.49
N GLU A 51 -21.69 -24.11 6.52
CA GLU A 51 -20.94 -24.65 7.66
C GLU A 51 -21.25 -23.88 8.96
N THR A 52 -21.61 -24.63 10.01
CA THR A 52 -22.01 -24.08 11.31
C THR A 52 -20.91 -24.15 12.36
N SER A 53 -19.87 -24.95 12.14
CA SER A 53 -18.70 -25.00 13.01
C SER A 53 -17.70 -23.90 12.66
N HIS A 54 -16.93 -23.48 13.68
CA HIS A 54 -15.87 -22.48 13.57
C HIS A 54 -16.32 -21.18 12.89
N PRO A 55 -16.99 -20.28 13.63
CA PRO A 55 -17.56 -19.07 13.05
C PRO A 55 -16.47 -18.12 12.53
N PHE A 56 -16.63 -17.61 11.33
CA PHE A 56 -15.63 -16.79 10.65
C PHE A 56 -15.90 -15.29 10.83
N PHE A 57 -14.84 -14.48 11.01
CA PHE A 57 -14.93 -13.02 10.96
C PHE A 57 -13.62 -12.38 10.48
N ILE A 58 -13.68 -11.12 10.05
CA ILE A 58 -12.53 -10.32 9.60
C ILE A 58 -12.50 -8.99 10.36
N SER A 59 -11.29 -8.49 10.68
CA SER A 59 -11.07 -7.15 11.23
C SER A 59 -9.66 -6.63 10.91
N ASP A 60 -9.51 -5.31 10.81
CA ASP A 60 -8.24 -4.59 10.68
C ASP A 60 -7.59 -4.25 12.05
N THR A 61 -8.38 -4.25 13.13
CA THR A 61 -7.92 -3.93 14.50
C THR A 61 -7.58 -5.17 15.34
N GLY A 62 -7.85 -6.37 14.80
CA GLY A 62 -7.44 -7.65 15.38
C GLY A 62 -8.59 -8.49 15.96
N TYR A 63 -8.20 -9.56 16.69
CA TYR A 63 -9.12 -10.61 17.14
C TYR A 63 -10.21 -10.10 18.09
N LYS A 64 -11.48 -10.31 17.72
CA LYS A 64 -12.70 -9.87 18.43
C LYS A 64 -12.79 -8.38 18.72
N GLN A 65 -12.00 -7.55 18.04
CA GLN A 65 -12.07 -6.11 18.17
C GLN A 65 -13.01 -5.53 17.13
N THR A 66 -13.67 -4.42 17.50
CA THR A 66 -14.39 -3.60 16.53
C THR A 66 -13.40 -3.04 15.54
N SER A 67 -13.71 -3.17 14.25
CA SER A 67 -12.91 -2.61 13.17
C SER A 67 -12.75 -1.10 13.31
N SER A 68 -11.67 -0.55 12.75
CA SER A 68 -11.51 0.91 12.70
C SER A 68 -12.48 1.52 11.68
N ASP A 69 -12.41 2.83 11.52
CA ASP A 69 -13.11 3.55 10.47
C ASP A 69 -12.58 3.24 9.06
N ALA A 70 -11.45 2.52 8.92
CA ALA A 70 -10.90 2.09 7.63
C ALA A 70 -11.75 1.02 6.92
N ILE A 71 -12.55 0.24 7.64
CA ILE A 71 -13.47 -0.74 7.06
C ILE A 71 -14.86 -0.67 7.70
N LEU A 72 -15.88 -0.53 6.85
CA LEU A 72 -17.27 -0.64 7.24
C LEU A 72 -17.73 -2.09 7.08
N ILE A 73 -18.23 -2.69 8.15
CA ILE A 73 -18.78 -4.05 8.13
C ILE A 73 -20.31 -3.99 8.29
N THR A 74 -21.03 -4.58 7.34
CA THR A 74 -22.51 -4.67 7.35
C THR A 74 -22.98 -6.11 7.16
N GLY A 75 -24.14 -6.48 7.70
CA GLY A 75 -24.69 -7.84 7.63
C GLY A 75 -24.67 -8.57 8.96
N ASP A 76 -24.61 -9.90 8.91
CA ASP A 76 -24.70 -10.78 10.07
C ASP A 76 -23.37 -10.92 10.83
N GLY A 77 -23.45 -11.56 11.99
CA GLY A 77 -22.27 -11.83 12.81
C GLY A 77 -21.70 -10.55 13.44
N GLY A 78 -20.45 -10.64 13.85
CA GLY A 78 -19.74 -9.55 14.51
C GLY A 78 -18.46 -10.05 15.16
N PRO A 79 -17.60 -9.18 15.69
CA PRO A 79 -16.26 -9.58 16.14
C PRO A 79 -16.26 -10.75 17.12
N SER A 80 -17.25 -10.82 18.01
CA SER A 80 -17.36 -11.91 19.00
C SER A 80 -18.18 -13.12 18.55
N ALA A 81 -19.01 -12.98 17.52
CA ALA A 81 -19.95 -14.00 17.06
C ALA A 81 -19.47 -14.70 15.78
N GLY A 82 -18.86 -13.96 14.85
CA GLY A 82 -18.60 -14.44 13.48
C GLY A 82 -19.88 -14.81 12.75
N ILE A 83 -19.74 -15.33 11.53
CA ILE A 83 -20.82 -15.92 10.73
C ILE A 83 -20.77 -17.44 10.75
N THR A 84 -21.94 -18.07 10.73
CA THR A 84 -22.19 -19.52 10.67
C THR A 84 -23.39 -19.82 9.78
N GLY A 85 -23.48 -21.02 9.21
CA GLY A 85 -24.68 -21.43 8.47
C GLY A 85 -24.94 -20.58 7.23
N ASP A 86 -26.15 -20.07 7.11
CA ASP A 86 -26.60 -19.20 6.01
C ASP A 86 -26.25 -17.72 6.19
N GLN A 87 -25.55 -17.36 7.28
CA GLN A 87 -25.18 -15.97 7.58
C GLN A 87 -24.10 -15.43 6.65
N SER A 88 -24.14 -14.12 6.41
CA SER A 88 -23.14 -13.43 5.60
C SER A 88 -22.89 -12.00 6.09
N PHE A 89 -21.68 -11.48 5.86
CA PHE A 89 -21.38 -10.06 6.07
C PHE A 89 -20.57 -9.51 4.90
N LYS A 90 -20.74 -8.21 4.66
CA LYS A 90 -20.02 -7.43 3.68
C LYS A 90 -19.01 -6.52 4.36
N ILE A 91 -17.82 -6.37 3.78
CA ILE A 91 -16.86 -5.33 4.13
C ILE A 91 -16.74 -4.33 2.98
N GLU A 92 -16.63 -3.05 3.33
CA GLU A 92 -16.40 -1.94 2.43
C GLU A 92 -15.23 -1.12 3.00
N PHE A 93 -14.23 -0.85 2.18
CA PHE A 93 -13.11 0.00 2.58
C PHE A 93 -13.53 1.47 2.48
N THR A 94 -13.05 2.29 3.40
CA THR A 94 -13.29 3.75 3.41
C THR A 94 -12.06 4.51 2.92
N ASP A 95 -12.14 5.85 2.84
CA ASP A 95 -11.01 6.70 2.45
C ASP A 95 -9.80 6.58 3.40
N SER A 96 -10.02 6.10 4.63
CA SER A 96 -8.96 5.82 5.61
C SER A 96 -8.29 4.45 5.42
N ALA A 97 -8.70 3.66 4.42
CA ALA A 97 -8.12 2.35 4.15
C ALA A 97 -6.64 2.39 3.72
N GLY A 98 -6.15 3.52 3.22
CA GLY A 98 -4.72 3.73 2.92
C GLY A 98 -3.81 3.61 4.14
N ASP A 99 -4.36 3.72 5.35
CA ASP A 99 -3.63 3.67 6.62
C ASP A 99 -3.55 2.25 7.23
N ILE A 100 -4.23 1.26 6.64
CA ILE A 100 -4.23 -0.13 7.16
C ILE A 100 -3.36 -1.06 6.31
N GLU A 101 -2.44 -1.77 6.96
CA GLU A 101 -1.42 -2.61 6.30
C GLU A 101 -1.91 -4.01 5.91
N GLY A 102 -3.14 -4.40 6.28
CA GLY A 102 -3.68 -5.75 6.08
C GLY A 102 -4.94 -6.03 6.91
N LEU A 103 -5.63 -7.13 6.61
CA LEU A 103 -6.78 -7.61 7.40
C LEU A 103 -6.44 -8.91 8.14
N LEU A 104 -6.99 -9.09 9.34
CA LEU A 104 -6.95 -10.34 10.09
C LEU A 104 -8.29 -11.07 9.96
N TYR A 105 -8.28 -12.26 9.37
CA TYR A 105 -9.41 -13.19 9.49
C TYR A 105 -9.22 -14.12 10.68
N TYR A 106 -10.30 -14.56 11.32
CA TYR A 106 -10.23 -15.44 12.47
C TYR A 106 -11.50 -16.24 12.75
N CYS A 107 -11.37 -17.33 13.51
CA CYS A 107 -12.49 -18.03 14.13
C CYS A 107 -12.90 -17.34 15.42
N SER A 108 -14.13 -16.80 15.50
CA SER A 108 -14.63 -16.13 16.71
C SER A 108 -14.70 -17.05 17.93
N SER A 109 -14.72 -18.38 17.74
CA SER A 109 -14.72 -19.34 18.85
C SER A 109 -13.33 -19.87 19.22
N HIS A 110 -12.34 -19.74 18.33
CA HIS A 110 -11.04 -20.41 18.46
C HIS A 110 -9.93 -19.47 18.00
N ARG A 111 -9.32 -18.77 18.96
CA ARG A 111 -8.28 -17.76 18.72
C ARG A 111 -7.07 -18.22 17.89
N PRO A 112 -6.59 -19.47 17.99
CA PRO A 112 -5.47 -19.92 17.17
C PRO A 112 -5.76 -19.90 15.66
N MET A 113 -7.03 -19.97 15.27
CA MET A 113 -7.45 -20.07 13.88
C MET A 113 -7.59 -18.69 13.25
N GLN A 114 -6.46 -18.07 12.96
CA GLN A 114 -6.40 -16.73 12.37
C GLN A 114 -5.34 -16.65 11.27
N GLY A 115 -5.51 -15.72 10.34
CA GLY A 115 -4.55 -15.48 9.27
C GLY A 115 -4.69 -14.06 8.70
N GLY A 116 -3.67 -13.65 7.95
CA GLY A 116 -3.63 -12.33 7.31
C GLY A 116 -4.16 -12.36 5.88
N ILE A 117 -4.74 -11.24 5.44
CA ILE A 117 -5.04 -10.92 4.04
C ILE A 117 -4.31 -9.62 3.71
N ASP A 118 -3.50 -9.66 2.66
CA ASP A 118 -2.79 -8.48 2.15
C ASP A 118 -3.75 -7.58 1.39
N LEU A 119 -3.53 -6.26 1.47
CA LEU A 119 -4.31 -5.25 0.77
C LEU A 119 -3.50 -4.62 -0.37
N PHE A 120 -4.20 -4.25 -1.44
CA PHE A 120 -3.69 -3.41 -2.52
C PHE A 120 -4.79 -2.47 -3.02
N THR A 121 -4.47 -1.54 -3.91
CA THR A 121 -5.46 -0.68 -4.56
C THR A 121 -5.23 -0.78 -6.06
N SER A 122 -6.22 -1.22 -6.84
CA SER A 122 -6.16 -1.02 -8.28
C SER A 122 -6.47 0.45 -8.58
N SER A 123 -5.58 1.12 -9.33
CA SER A 123 -5.85 2.49 -9.76
C SER A 123 -7.14 2.49 -10.59
N LEU A 124 -8.15 3.22 -10.11
CA LEU A 124 -9.43 3.43 -10.77
C LEU A 124 -9.22 3.93 -12.21
N SER A 125 -9.47 3.05 -13.17
CA SER A 125 -9.59 3.37 -14.60
C SER A 125 -11.03 3.25 -15.09
N SER A 126 -12.03 3.43 -14.22
CA SER A 126 -13.46 3.26 -14.61
C SER A 126 -14.47 4.10 -13.84
N MET A 127 -14.09 5.30 -13.38
CA MET A 127 -15.04 6.23 -12.74
C MET A 127 -15.26 7.51 -13.57
N LEU A 128 -15.65 7.34 -14.82
CA LEU A 128 -16.36 8.35 -15.62
C LEU A 128 -17.59 7.65 -16.22
N ASP A 129 -18.61 7.42 -15.39
CA ASP A 129 -19.97 7.48 -15.90
C ASP A 129 -20.99 7.72 -14.77
N ASP A 130 -21.85 8.68 -15.05
CA ASP A 130 -23.13 9.01 -14.42
C ASP A 130 -23.16 9.87 -13.12
N THR A 131 -23.17 11.18 -13.37
CA THR A 131 -24.03 12.25 -12.79
C THR A 131 -24.22 12.39 -11.28
N SER A 132 -23.55 13.39 -10.68
CA SER A 132 -24.17 14.61 -10.10
C SER A 132 -23.10 15.54 -9.52
N ALA A 133 -22.67 16.51 -10.33
CA ALA A 133 -21.62 17.48 -10.03
C ALA A 133 -22.10 18.69 -9.20
N SER A 134 -22.69 18.48 -8.00
CA SER A 134 -23.15 19.63 -7.19
C SER A 134 -22.76 19.65 -5.71
N ASP A 135 -22.15 18.61 -5.12
CA ASP A 135 -21.98 18.58 -3.66
C ASP A 135 -20.54 18.37 -3.12
N LEU A 136 -19.49 18.65 -3.90
CA LEU A 136 -18.09 18.58 -3.40
C LEU A 136 -17.29 19.89 -3.57
N ARG A 137 -17.97 21.03 -3.72
CA ARG A 137 -17.33 22.34 -3.50
C ARG A 137 -17.31 22.67 -2.01
N SER A 138 -16.51 21.96 -1.23
CA SER A 138 -15.82 22.47 -0.04
C SER A 138 -15.18 21.33 0.75
N ILE A 139 -13.97 21.58 1.24
CA ILE A 139 -13.17 20.77 2.19
C ILE A 139 -12.17 19.82 1.49
N VAL A 140 -11.03 20.36 1.05
CA VAL A 140 -9.73 20.26 1.73
C VAL A 140 -8.70 20.88 0.78
N THR A 141 -8.12 22.02 1.18
CA THR A 141 -6.88 22.53 0.60
C THR A 141 -5.74 21.62 1.09
N LEU A 142 -5.47 20.54 0.36
CA LEU A 142 -4.18 19.86 0.41
C LEU A 142 -3.34 20.52 -0.68
N LEU A 143 -2.23 21.14 -0.28
CA LEU A 143 -1.15 21.46 -1.21
C LEU A 143 -0.65 20.12 -1.77
N PRO A 144 -0.76 19.84 -3.08
CA PRO A 144 -0.18 18.64 -3.66
C PRO A 144 1.29 18.94 -3.91
N SER A 145 2.19 18.48 -3.05
CA SER A 145 3.59 18.40 -3.46
C SER A 145 4.15 17.06 -3.00
N GLN A 146 4.63 16.29 -3.98
CA GLN A 146 5.21 14.95 -3.86
C GLN A 146 4.22 13.78 -3.95
N GLN A 147 3.90 13.38 -5.19
CA GLN A 147 3.37 12.04 -5.46
C GLN A 147 4.53 11.09 -5.76
N LYS A 148 4.48 9.87 -5.21
CA LYS A 148 5.52 8.84 -5.39
C LYS A 148 5.19 7.95 -6.58
N LEU A 149 6.07 7.88 -7.57
CA LEU A 149 5.95 7.05 -8.77
C LEU A 149 7.04 5.97 -8.79
N THR A 150 6.67 4.74 -9.13
CA THR A 150 7.61 3.62 -9.23
C THR A 150 7.74 3.19 -10.69
N LEU A 151 8.94 3.31 -11.26
CA LEU A 151 9.26 2.96 -12.64
C LEU A 151 10.16 1.72 -12.70
N SER A 152 10.00 0.91 -13.74
CA SER A 152 10.94 -0.18 -14.06
C SER A 152 11.66 0.13 -15.36
N ARG A 153 12.88 -0.39 -15.56
CA ARG A 153 13.71 -0.08 -16.75
C ARG A 153 13.03 -0.37 -18.10
N GLU A 154 12.05 -1.27 -18.13
CA GLU A 154 11.32 -1.65 -19.36
C GLU A 154 9.92 -1.01 -19.46
N LYS A 155 9.52 -0.17 -18.51
CA LYS A 155 8.15 0.37 -18.42
C LYS A 155 8.18 1.88 -18.31
N SER A 156 7.42 2.56 -19.16
CA SER A 156 7.11 3.98 -19.03
C SER A 156 5.83 4.20 -18.22
N ILE A 157 5.71 5.37 -17.61
CA ILE A 157 4.45 5.87 -17.06
C ILE A 157 4.05 7.08 -17.90
N THR A 158 2.77 7.09 -18.28
CA THR A 158 2.13 8.24 -18.91
C THR A 158 1.34 8.98 -17.85
N LEU A 159 1.57 10.27 -17.70
CA LEU A 159 0.82 11.15 -16.81
C LEU A 159 -0.10 12.04 -17.63
N ASP A 160 -1.38 12.07 -17.24
CA ASP A 160 -2.41 12.93 -17.82
C ASP A 160 -2.39 14.31 -17.16
N PRO A 161 -1.98 15.38 -17.87
CA PRO A 161 -1.87 16.71 -17.30
C PRO A 161 -3.18 17.27 -16.74
N ASP A 162 -4.33 16.92 -17.31
CA ASP A 162 -5.66 17.38 -16.86
C ASP A 162 -5.98 16.87 -15.44
N THR A 163 -5.37 15.75 -15.04
CA THR A 163 -5.50 15.19 -13.68
C THR A 163 -4.49 15.77 -12.69
N ILE A 164 -3.46 16.45 -13.19
CA ILE A 164 -2.33 16.96 -12.41
C ILE A 164 -2.50 18.43 -12.09
N PHE A 165 -2.91 19.21 -13.09
CA PHE A 165 -3.07 20.65 -12.99
C PHE A 165 -4.55 20.98 -12.95
N ASP A 166 -4.90 21.97 -12.11
CA ASP A 166 -6.24 22.55 -12.09
C ASP A 166 -6.41 23.42 -13.34
N LEU A 167 -6.71 22.79 -14.47
CA LEU A 167 -6.90 23.46 -15.74
C LEU A 167 -8.25 24.19 -15.75
N PRO A 168 -8.35 25.37 -16.40
CA PRO A 168 -9.62 26.06 -16.49
C PRO A 168 -10.67 25.17 -17.19
N ASP A 169 -11.84 25.03 -16.57
CA ASP A 169 -13.02 24.32 -17.10
C ASP A 169 -13.54 25.03 -18.37
N ILE A 170 -12.95 24.72 -19.52
CA ILE A 170 -13.42 25.16 -20.84
C ILE A 170 -14.32 24.03 -21.40
N GLU A 171 -15.61 24.31 -21.56
CA GLU A 171 -16.55 23.33 -22.14
C GLU A 171 -16.87 23.64 -23.61
N GLY A 172 -16.66 24.87 -24.07
CA GLY A 172 -17.01 25.33 -25.43
C GLY A 172 -15.86 25.32 -26.43
N SER A 173 -16.15 25.52 -27.72
CA SER A 173 -15.10 25.77 -28.72
C SER A 173 -14.32 27.05 -28.41
N VAL A 174 -12.98 27.00 -28.55
CA VAL A 174 -12.10 28.16 -28.32
C VAL A 174 -11.58 28.74 -29.64
N VAL A 175 -11.76 30.05 -29.84
CA VAL A 175 -11.24 30.77 -31.00
C VAL A 175 -10.17 31.76 -30.59
N GLU A 176 -9.03 31.72 -31.27
CA GLU A 176 -7.95 32.70 -31.16
C GLU A 176 -8.03 33.73 -32.30
N LEU A 177 -7.97 35.01 -31.95
CA LEU A 177 -7.80 36.13 -32.88
C LEU A 177 -6.43 36.78 -32.63
N GLN A 178 -5.51 36.59 -33.57
CA GLN A 178 -4.16 37.16 -33.55
C GLN A 178 -4.17 38.55 -34.20
N PHE A 179 -3.43 39.50 -33.62
CA PHE A 179 -3.28 40.84 -34.19
C PHE A 179 -1.95 41.02 -34.95
N ALA A 180 -2.01 41.61 -36.14
CA ALA A 180 -0.87 42.22 -36.82
C ALA A 180 -0.65 43.64 -36.27
N GLY A 181 -0.14 43.73 -35.04
CA GLY A 181 0.02 44.97 -34.28
C GLY A 181 1.47 45.27 -33.84
N PRO A 182 1.68 46.23 -32.93
CA PRO A 182 3.00 46.47 -32.36
C PRO A 182 3.48 45.18 -31.70
N SER A 183 4.77 44.92 -31.76
CA SER A 183 5.38 43.74 -31.14
C SER A 183 4.84 43.54 -29.72
N GLY A 184 4.02 42.51 -29.50
CA GLY A 184 3.54 42.12 -28.17
C GLY A 184 2.11 42.51 -27.76
N ILE A 185 1.17 42.81 -28.68
CA ILE A 185 -0.26 42.71 -28.28
C ILE A 185 -0.65 41.22 -28.25
N PRO A 186 -1.10 40.69 -27.10
CA PRO A 186 -1.57 39.30 -26.98
C PRO A 186 -2.76 39.00 -27.90
N SER A 187 -2.95 37.74 -28.25
CA SER A 187 -4.15 37.27 -28.94
C SER A 187 -5.40 37.47 -28.07
N LEU A 188 -6.56 37.63 -28.71
CA LEU A 188 -7.86 37.47 -28.05
C LEU A 188 -8.29 36.02 -28.13
N TYR A 189 -8.72 35.45 -27.02
CA TYR A 189 -9.26 34.10 -26.96
C TYR A 189 -10.73 34.16 -26.56
N PHE A 190 -11.60 33.53 -27.35
CA PHE A 190 -13.03 33.44 -27.05
C PHE A 190 -13.42 32.00 -26.79
N GLU A 191 -14.04 31.73 -25.64
CA GLU A 191 -14.83 30.51 -25.47
C GLU A 191 -16.25 30.77 -25.99
N LEU A 192 -16.75 29.85 -26.82
CA LEU A 192 -18.07 29.97 -27.42
C LEU A 192 -19.12 29.16 -26.65
N TYR A 193 -20.34 29.70 -26.56
CA TYR A 193 -21.48 29.04 -25.93
C TYR A 193 -22.19 28.09 -26.90
N ASP A 194 -21.44 27.16 -27.46
CA ASP A 194 -21.90 26.16 -28.42
C ASP A 194 -22.23 24.80 -27.77
N GLN A 195 -21.90 24.61 -26.48
CA GLN A 195 -22.28 23.46 -25.67
C GLN A 195 -23.41 23.76 -24.66
N ALA A 196 -23.92 22.72 -24.00
CA ALA A 196 -25.05 22.79 -23.09
C ALA A 196 -24.60 23.08 -21.65
N GLY A 197 -24.90 24.28 -21.11
CA GLY A 197 -24.61 24.61 -19.70
C GLY A 197 -23.75 25.86 -19.52
N LEU A 198 -22.99 26.26 -20.55
CA LEU A 198 -22.02 27.36 -20.55
C LEU A 198 -22.60 28.78 -20.40
N ALA A 199 -23.89 28.97 -20.70
CA ALA A 199 -24.62 30.18 -20.33
C ALA A 199 -26.13 29.89 -20.24
N GLU A 200 -26.87 30.71 -19.50
CA GLU A 200 -28.29 30.53 -19.13
C GLU A 200 -29.21 30.14 -20.30
N ARG A 201 -28.83 30.43 -21.55
CA ARG A 201 -29.40 29.88 -22.80
C ARG A 201 -28.32 29.46 -23.81
N GLN A 202 -28.55 28.35 -24.51
CA GLN A 202 -27.73 27.91 -25.65
C GLN A 202 -27.90 28.82 -26.86
N THR A 203 -26.78 29.34 -27.40
CA THR A 203 -26.73 30.22 -28.60
C THR A 203 -25.99 29.53 -29.74
N LYS A 204 -26.30 28.25 -29.94
CA LYS A 204 -25.58 27.34 -30.84
C LYS A 204 -25.55 27.82 -32.29
N LYS A 205 -26.65 28.39 -32.80
CA LYS A 205 -26.67 28.87 -34.19
C LYS A 205 -25.74 30.08 -34.34
N THR A 206 -25.70 30.93 -33.33
CA THR A 206 -24.85 32.12 -33.31
C THR A 206 -23.37 31.78 -33.19
N ALA A 207 -23.01 30.92 -32.25
CA ALA A 207 -21.65 30.42 -32.11
C ALA A 207 -21.19 29.68 -33.37
N ARG A 208 -22.04 28.82 -33.95
CA ARG A 208 -21.72 28.12 -35.20
C ARG A 208 -21.56 29.06 -36.39
N ASN A 209 -22.38 30.10 -36.49
CA ASN A 209 -22.21 31.14 -37.51
C ASN A 209 -20.85 31.83 -37.37
N PHE A 210 -20.45 32.20 -36.15
CA PHE A 210 -19.12 32.79 -35.91
C PHE A 210 -17.99 31.84 -36.31
N LEU A 211 -18.07 30.56 -35.95
CA LEU A 211 -17.11 29.53 -36.38
C LEU A 211 -17.05 29.38 -37.91
N ASP A 212 -18.18 29.42 -38.62
CA ASP A 212 -18.18 29.38 -40.09
C ASP A 212 -17.37 30.52 -40.71
N TYR A 213 -17.38 31.71 -40.10
CA TYR A 213 -16.54 32.84 -40.53
C TYR A 213 -15.04 32.61 -40.25
N VAL A 214 -14.72 32.03 -39.10
CA VAL A 214 -13.36 31.66 -38.70
C VAL A 214 -12.80 30.57 -39.63
N GLU A 215 -13.51 29.46 -39.80
CA GLU A 215 -13.10 28.32 -40.63
C GLU A 215 -12.91 28.69 -42.12
N ARG A 216 -13.70 29.65 -42.63
CA ARG A 216 -13.56 30.16 -44.00
C ARG A 216 -12.46 31.22 -44.13
N GLY A 217 -11.81 31.61 -43.04
CA GLY A 217 -10.77 32.64 -43.02
C GLY A 217 -11.29 34.05 -43.32
N LEU A 218 -12.61 34.29 -43.18
CA LEU A 218 -13.23 35.57 -43.53
C LEU A 218 -12.91 36.68 -42.52
N TYR A 219 -12.52 36.32 -41.29
CA TYR A 219 -12.01 37.27 -40.31
C TYR A 219 -10.52 37.60 -40.47
N ASN A 220 -9.79 36.87 -41.32
CA ASN A 220 -8.37 37.18 -41.58
C ASN A 220 -8.28 38.47 -42.39
N GLY A 221 -7.45 39.40 -41.91
CA GLY A 221 -7.37 40.77 -42.44
C GLY A 221 -8.53 41.67 -41.99
N SER A 222 -9.42 41.22 -41.10
CA SER A 222 -10.47 42.07 -40.53
C SER A 222 -9.91 43.06 -39.52
N ILE A 223 -10.61 44.17 -39.30
CA ILE A 223 -10.19 45.22 -38.35
C ILE A 223 -11.20 45.37 -37.21
N ILE A 224 -10.73 45.88 -36.08
CA ILE A 224 -11.61 46.50 -35.08
C ILE A 224 -12.01 47.87 -35.63
N HIS A 225 -13.25 48.00 -36.10
CA HIS A 225 -13.71 49.20 -36.81
C HIS A 225 -14.44 50.21 -35.91
N ARG A 226 -14.71 49.84 -34.65
CA ARG A 226 -15.33 50.73 -33.68
C ARG A 226 -14.92 50.37 -32.25
N ALA A 227 -14.49 51.37 -31.48
CA ALA A 227 -14.22 51.24 -30.06
C ALA A 227 -14.88 52.40 -29.31
N VAL A 228 -15.56 52.08 -28.21
CA VAL A 228 -16.17 53.06 -27.31
C VAL A 228 -15.72 52.69 -25.89
N PRO A 229 -14.95 53.56 -25.21
CA PRO A 229 -14.49 53.31 -23.84
C PRO A 229 -15.64 52.97 -22.90
N ASP A 230 -15.40 52.04 -21.97
CA ASP A 230 -16.38 51.55 -20.97
C ASP A 230 -17.71 51.06 -21.58
N PHE A 231 -17.71 50.69 -22.86
CA PHE A 231 -18.88 50.17 -23.55
C PHE A 231 -18.52 48.92 -24.35
N ILE A 232 -17.96 49.08 -25.55
CA ILE A 232 -17.68 47.95 -26.46
C ILE A 232 -16.51 48.22 -27.39
N ILE A 233 -15.82 47.16 -27.81
CA ILE A 233 -15.08 47.13 -29.10
C ILE A 233 -15.80 46.22 -30.07
N GLN A 234 -15.81 46.59 -31.35
CA GLN A 234 -16.58 45.91 -32.40
C GLN A 234 -15.70 45.63 -33.62
N GLY A 235 -15.75 44.38 -34.08
CA GLY A 235 -14.96 43.86 -35.20
C GLY A 235 -15.81 43.02 -36.16
N GLY A 236 -15.13 42.33 -37.09
CA GLY A 236 -15.78 41.39 -38.01
C GLY A 236 -16.68 42.02 -39.07
N GLY A 237 -16.64 43.35 -39.24
CA GLY A 237 -17.46 44.05 -40.25
C GLY A 237 -16.72 44.38 -41.52
N PHE A 238 -15.43 44.70 -41.39
CA PHE A 238 -14.61 45.20 -42.48
C PHE A 238 -13.23 44.56 -42.45
N ALA A 239 -12.67 44.32 -43.63
CA ALA A 239 -11.32 43.81 -43.82
C ALA A 239 -10.51 44.72 -44.74
N VAL A 240 -9.19 44.71 -44.52
CA VAL A 240 -8.21 45.45 -45.32
C VAL A 240 -7.54 44.48 -46.27
N ASN A 241 -7.81 44.63 -47.56
CA ASN A 241 -7.18 43.86 -48.63
C ASN A 241 -6.44 44.82 -49.55
N ASP A 242 -5.12 44.65 -49.70
CA ASP A 242 -4.25 45.53 -50.51
C ASP A 242 -4.42 47.04 -50.21
N GLY A 243 -4.63 47.38 -48.93
CA GLY A 243 -4.83 48.76 -48.47
C GLY A 243 -6.23 49.33 -48.71
N VAL A 244 -7.18 48.53 -49.21
CA VAL A 244 -8.58 48.91 -49.39
C VAL A 244 -9.43 48.29 -48.28
N VAL A 245 -10.21 49.13 -47.60
CA VAL A 245 -11.17 48.68 -46.59
C VAL A 245 -12.49 48.30 -47.27
N SER A 246 -12.95 47.07 -47.08
CA SER A 246 -14.17 46.54 -47.68
C SER A 246 -14.98 45.74 -46.66
N PRO A 247 -16.32 45.65 -46.81
CA PRO A 247 -17.13 44.79 -45.95
C PRO A 247 -16.70 43.33 -46.08
N ILE A 248 -16.74 42.59 -44.97
CA ILE A 248 -16.56 41.13 -45.00
C ILE A 248 -17.73 40.49 -45.75
N GLU A 249 -17.45 39.41 -46.49
CA GLU A 249 -18.48 38.64 -47.19
C GLU A 249 -19.57 38.16 -46.21
N SER A 250 -20.84 38.42 -46.50
CA SER A 250 -21.94 37.99 -45.63
C SER A 250 -22.38 36.56 -45.96
N LEU A 251 -22.51 35.72 -44.93
CA LEU A 251 -23.08 34.36 -45.03
C LEU A 251 -24.61 34.34 -44.93
N GLY A 252 -25.25 35.50 -44.80
CA GLY A 252 -26.68 35.66 -44.62
C GLY A 252 -27.07 36.02 -43.18
N PRO A 253 -28.25 36.62 -42.97
CA PRO A 253 -28.71 37.05 -41.66
C PRO A 253 -29.14 35.86 -40.77
N LEU A 254 -28.91 35.98 -39.48
CA LEU A 254 -29.21 34.98 -38.45
C LEU A 254 -30.43 35.38 -37.60
N GLU A 255 -31.27 34.39 -37.28
CA GLU A 255 -32.32 34.52 -36.26
C GLU A 255 -31.72 34.83 -34.88
N ASN A 256 -32.25 35.82 -34.19
CA ASN A 256 -31.72 36.27 -32.91
C ASN A 256 -31.93 35.22 -31.80
N GLU A 257 -30.89 34.92 -31.01
CA GLU A 257 -30.94 33.98 -29.88
C GLU A 257 -30.70 34.70 -28.53
N PRO A 258 -31.51 35.72 -28.16
CA PRO A 258 -31.24 36.52 -26.96
C PRO A 258 -31.49 35.72 -25.67
N GLY A 259 -30.76 36.06 -24.61
CA GLY A 259 -31.06 35.63 -23.24
C GLY A 259 -29.86 35.44 -22.33
N ASN A 260 -28.66 35.32 -22.88
CA ASN A 260 -27.43 35.55 -22.12
C ASN A 260 -27.21 37.07 -21.99
N SER A 261 -26.81 37.54 -20.81
CA SER A 261 -26.69 38.98 -20.53
C SER A 261 -25.41 39.59 -21.06
N ASN A 262 -25.51 40.80 -21.62
CA ASN A 262 -24.39 41.60 -22.13
C ASN A 262 -23.58 42.23 -20.99
N VAL A 263 -22.96 41.40 -20.16
CA VAL A 263 -22.06 41.82 -19.07
C VAL A 263 -20.61 41.91 -19.56
N ARG A 264 -19.74 42.57 -18.79
CA ARG A 264 -18.33 42.70 -19.12
C ARG A 264 -17.67 41.34 -19.38
N GLY A 265 -16.84 41.26 -20.42
CA GLY A 265 -16.15 40.03 -20.81
C GLY A 265 -16.92 39.16 -21.81
N THR A 266 -18.22 39.42 -22.03
CA THR A 266 -19.00 38.66 -23.00
C THR A 266 -18.82 39.14 -24.43
N VAL A 267 -18.96 38.23 -25.40
CA VAL A 267 -18.94 38.49 -26.84
C VAL A 267 -20.35 38.33 -27.40
N ALA A 268 -20.80 39.32 -28.17
CA ALA A 268 -22.15 39.36 -28.72
C ALA A 268 -22.20 39.77 -30.20
N MET A 269 -23.23 39.35 -30.91
CA MET A 269 -23.42 39.69 -32.32
C MET A 269 -24.02 41.08 -32.50
N ALA A 270 -23.40 41.90 -33.36
CA ALA A 270 -23.96 43.18 -33.78
C ALA A 270 -25.06 42.98 -34.85
N LYS A 271 -26.01 43.90 -34.88
CA LYS A 271 -27.19 43.86 -35.77
C LYS A 271 -27.65 45.25 -36.20
N ILE A 272 -28.48 45.28 -37.24
CA ILE A 272 -29.07 46.52 -37.76
C ILE A 272 -30.18 46.98 -36.80
N GLY A 273 -30.19 48.29 -36.51
CA GLY A 273 -31.20 48.88 -35.64
C GLY A 273 -32.62 48.73 -36.20
N GLY A 274 -33.53 48.19 -35.39
CA GLY A 274 -34.92 47.95 -35.77
C GLY A 274 -35.20 46.58 -36.38
N ASP A 275 -34.17 45.77 -36.63
CA ASP A 275 -34.27 44.42 -37.18
C ASP A 275 -33.55 43.41 -36.27
N PRO A 276 -34.27 42.66 -35.43
CA PRO A 276 -33.65 41.75 -34.47
C PRO A 276 -32.88 40.61 -35.14
N ASP A 277 -33.31 40.15 -36.32
CA ASP A 277 -32.82 38.95 -37.01
C ASP A 277 -31.84 39.30 -38.15
N SER A 278 -31.03 40.35 -37.95
CA SER A 278 -30.15 40.92 -38.98
C SER A 278 -28.65 40.71 -38.70
N ALA A 279 -28.30 39.98 -37.65
CA ALA A 279 -26.91 39.65 -37.33
C ALA A 279 -26.26 38.82 -38.46
N THR A 280 -25.01 39.12 -38.79
CA THR A 280 -24.26 38.43 -39.86
C THR A 280 -22.83 38.10 -39.40
N SER A 281 -21.85 38.95 -39.71
CA SER A 281 -20.42 38.74 -39.39
C SER A 281 -19.92 39.57 -38.21
N GLN A 282 -20.60 40.66 -37.90
CA GLN A 282 -20.11 41.64 -36.94
C GLN A 282 -20.38 41.21 -35.51
N TRP A 283 -19.36 41.34 -34.68
CA TRP A 283 -19.39 41.00 -33.26
C TRP A 283 -18.78 42.12 -32.43
N PHE A 284 -19.10 42.15 -31.15
CA PHE A 284 -18.50 43.07 -30.19
C PHE A 284 -18.22 42.40 -28.85
N ILE A 285 -17.20 42.91 -28.16
CA ILE A 285 -16.88 42.54 -26.78
C ILE A 285 -17.45 43.61 -25.86
N ASN A 286 -18.14 43.19 -24.81
CA ASN A 286 -18.62 44.07 -23.75
C ASN A 286 -17.46 44.43 -22.81
N LEU A 287 -17.07 45.71 -22.78
CA LEU A 287 -16.07 46.24 -21.85
C LEU A 287 -16.67 46.72 -20.52
N ASN A 288 -17.99 46.59 -20.33
CA ASN A 288 -18.67 46.94 -19.10
C ASN A 288 -19.97 46.15 -19.00
N ASP A 289 -20.65 46.23 -17.86
CA ASP A 289 -22.01 45.71 -17.74
C ASP A 289 -22.99 46.59 -18.54
N ASN A 290 -23.36 46.08 -19.73
CA ASN A 290 -24.25 46.73 -20.67
C ASN A 290 -25.65 46.10 -20.68
N SER A 291 -25.93 45.15 -19.78
CA SER A 291 -27.16 44.35 -19.72
C SER A 291 -28.41 45.22 -19.66
N SER A 292 -28.37 46.31 -18.89
CA SER A 292 -29.49 47.26 -18.73
C SER A 292 -29.99 47.89 -20.04
N ASN A 293 -29.14 47.96 -21.07
CA ASN A 293 -29.48 48.49 -22.38
C ASN A 293 -29.57 47.38 -23.43
N LEU A 294 -28.48 46.62 -23.61
CA LEU A 294 -28.31 45.71 -24.74
C LEU A 294 -29.15 44.43 -24.62
N ASP A 295 -29.61 44.05 -23.43
CA ASP A 295 -30.47 42.87 -23.28
C ASP A 295 -31.94 43.16 -23.69
N GLN A 296 -32.33 44.45 -23.71
CA GLN A 296 -33.70 44.88 -24.03
C GLN A 296 -33.80 45.57 -25.39
N GLN A 297 -32.75 46.28 -25.81
CA GLN A 297 -32.76 47.03 -27.06
C GLN A 297 -32.77 46.09 -28.27
N ASN A 298 -33.57 46.44 -29.29
CA ASN A 298 -33.61 45.75 -30.58
C ASN A 298 -33.87 44.23 -30.46
N GLY A 299 -34.67 43.81 -29.46
CA GLY A 299 -34.94 42.39 -29.18
C GLY A 299 -33.84 41.65 -28.41
N GLY A 300 -32.85 42.37 -27.86
CA GLY A 300 -31.72 41.82 -27.09
C GLY A 300 -30.57 41.38 -27.98
N PHE A 301 -29.34 41.83 -27.73
CA PHE A 301 -28.16 41.41 -28.49
C PHE A 301 -27.68 40.03 -28.01
N THR A 302 -27.50 39.10 -28.95
CA THR A 302 -27.17 37.71 -28.65
C THR A 302 -25.73 37.59 -28.19
N VAL A 303 -25.52 37.35 -26.90
CA VAL A 303 -24.23 36.94 -26.30
C VAL A 303 -24.01 35.46 -26.57
N PHE A 304 -22.90 35.14 -27.25
CA PHE A 304 -22.61 33.80 -27.75
C PHE A 304 -21.25 33.24 -27.32
N GLY A 305 -20.55 33.95 -26.44
CA GLY A 305 -19.29 33.50 -25.86
C GLY A 305 -18.73 34.51 -24.87
N GLU A 306 -17.54 34.24 -24.36
CA GLU A 306 -16.80 35.11 -23.46
C GLU A 306 -15.31 35.15 -23.79
N VAL A 307 -14.65 36.22 -23.34
CA VAL A 307 -13.22 36.42 -23.51
C VAL A 307 -12.46 35.70 -22.39
N LEU A 308 -11.53 34.84 -22.76
CA LEU A 308 -10.69 34.08 -21.84
C LEU A 308 -9.39 34.83 -21.47
N GLY A 309 -8.87 34.52 -20.28
CA GLY A 309 -7.53 34.89 -19.81
C GLY A 309 -7.22 36.39 -19.93
N SER A 310 -6.02 36.71 -20.41
CA SER A 310 -5.54 38.09 -20.62
C SER A 310 -6.27 38.83 -21.76
N GLY A 311 -7.12 38.14 -22.54
CA GLY A 311 -7.82 38.73 -23.68
C GLY A 311 -8.71 39.92 -23.29
N LEU A 312 -9.27 39.94 -22.07
CA LEU A 312 -10.07 41.08 -21.63
C LEU A 312 -9.21 42.34 -21.45
N GLU A 313 -7.96 42.20 -21.04
CA GLU A 313 -7.01 43.32 -20.95
C GLU A 313 -6.68 43.88 -22.35
N VAL A 314 -6.55 43.01 -23.36
CA VAL A 314 -6.40 43.42 -24.76
C VAL A 314 -7.61 44.25 -25.21
N GLY A 315 -8.82 43.79 -24.86
CA GLY A 315 -10.06 44.52 -25.12
C GLY A 315 -10.06 45.92 -24.49
N ASP A 316 -9.60 46.04 -23.24
CA ASP A 316 -9.48 47.32 -22.54
C ASP A 316 -8.46 48.25 -23.19
N VAL A 317 -7.29 47.73 -23.58
CA VAL A 317 -6.24 48.51 -24.26
C VAL A 317 -6.77 49.11 -25.56
N ILE A 318 -7.50 48.31 -26.36
CA ILE A 318 -8.11 48.79 -27.61
C ILE A 318 -9.22 49.79 -27.31
N GLY A 319 -10.07 49.49 -26.33
CA GLY A 319 -11.23 50.31 -25.95
C GLY A 319 -10.87 51.69 -25.40
N GLN A 320 -9.80 51.78 -24.60
CA GLN A 320 -9.27 53.01 -24.02
C GLN A 320 -8.30 53.76 -24.97
N GLY A 321 -7.90 53.12 -26.07
CA GLY A 321 -6.99 53.68 -27.07
C GLY A 321 -7.55 54.90 -27.81
N GLU A 322 -6.68 55.56 -28.57
CA GLU A 322 -7.07 56.70 -29.40
C GLU A 322 -8.03 56.24 -30.52
N THR A 323 -9.17 56.92 -30.66
CA THR A 323 -10.10 56.71 -31.77
C THR A 323 -10.19 57.96 -32.64
N ILE A 324 -10.40 57.75 -33.94
CA ILE A 324 -10.63 58.84 -34.89
C ILE A 324 -12.01 58.71 -35.56
N PRO A 325 -12.68 59.84 -35.88
CA PRO A 325 -13.80 59.83 -36.81
C PRO A 325 -13.26 59.75 -38.25
N ALA A 326 -13.50 58.63 -38.92
CA ALA A 326 -13.07 58.35 -40.29
C ALA A 326 -14.27 58.14 -41.25
N THR A 327 -15.33 58.93 -41.05
CA THR A 327 -16.57 58.84 -41.84
C THR A 327 -16.39 59.11 -43.34
N ASP A 328 -15.34 59.84 -43.71
CA ASP A 328 -14.97 60.11 -45.10
C ASP A 328 -14.39 58.87 -45.81
N ILE A 329 -13.87 57.89 -45.04
CA ILE A 329 -13.42 56.59 -45.56
C ILE A 329 -14.60 55.63 -45.61
N ASN A 330 -15.35 55.53 -44.52
CA ASN A 330 -16.57 54.75 -44.46
C ASN A 330 -17.53 55.37 -43.43
N PRO A 331 -18.82 55.60 -43.78
CA PRO A 331 -19.79 56.20 -42.86
C PRO A 331 -19.94 55.47 -41.52
N ALA A 332 -19.59 54.17 -41.45
CA ALA A 332 -19.62 53.39 -40.21
C ALA A 332 -18.49 53.75 -39.21
N PHE A 333 -17.43 54.44 -39.64
CA PHE A 333 -16.23 54.67 -38.84
C PHE A 333 -16.32 55.96 -38.02
N THR A 334 -17.24 56.00 -37.05
CA THR A 334 -17.38 57.17 -36.16
C THR A 334 -16.37 57.19 -35.02
N ASN A 335 -15.87 56.02 -34.60
CA ASN A 335 -14.94 55.84 -33.49
C ASN A 335 -13.92 54.74 -33.83
N LEU A 336 -13.19 54.91 -34.92
CA LEU A 336 -12.23 53.91 -35.42
C LEU A 336 -10.98 53.88 -34.53
N PRO A 337 -10.69 52.77 -33.82
CA PRO A 337 -9.48 52.65 -33.01
C PRO A 337 -8.25 52.45 -33.88
N LEU A 338 -7.16 53.12 -33.51
CA LEU A 338 -5.85 52.99 -34.14
C LEU A 338 -4.77 52.83 -33.08
N TRP A 339 -3.75 52.03 -33.36
CA TRP A 339 -2.53 52.00 -32.56
C TRP A 339 -1.42 52.77 -33.28
N ARG A 340 -0.38 53.16 -32.53
CA ARG A 340 0.76 53.91 -33.06
C ARG A 340 2.06 53.16 -32.84
N ASP A 341 2.91 53.11 -33.85
CA ASP A 341 4.27 52.57 -33.72
C ASP A 341 5.21 53.56 -32.99
N GLU A 342 6.48 53.16 -32.81
CA GLU A 342 7.52 54.02 -32.20
C GLU A 342 7.75 55.34 -32.97
N LEU A 343 7.32 55.41 -34.24
CA LEU A 343 7.37 56.58 -35.11
C LEU A 343 6.04 57.36 -35.14
N TYR A 344 5.10 57.02 -34.23
CA TYR A 344 3.77 57.60 -34.09
C TYR A 344 2.84 57.44 -35.32
N GLN A 345 3.17 56.52 -36.23
CA GLN A 345 2.34 56.24 -37.41
C GLN A 345 1.09 55.45 -37.01
N PRO A 346 -0.11 55.84 -37.48
CA PRO A 346 -1.35 55.15 -37.16
C PRO A 346 -1.51 53.85 -37.95
N TYR A 347 -1.91 52.78 -37.28
CA TYR A 347 -2.26 51.49 -37.89
C TYR A 347 -3.58 50.97 -37.33
N PHE A 348 -4.26 50.15 -38.13
CA PHE A 348 -5.45 49.42 -37.69
C PHE A 348 -5.07 48.33 -36.69
N TYR A 349 -5.96 48.08 -35.73
CA TYR A 349 -5.98 46.79 -35.02
C TYR A 349 -6.47 45.72 -35.99
N LEU A 350 -5.54 45.13 -36.74
CA LEU A 350 -5.77 44.16 -37.80
C LEU A 350 -5.69 42.75 -37.23
N ILE A 351 -6.72 41.94 -37.42
CA ILE A 351 -6.71 40.50 -37.12
C ILE A 351 -5.95 39.82 -38.24
N SER A 352 -4.73 39.37 -37.97
CA SER A 352 -3.86 38.68 -38.94
C SER A 352 -4.31 37.24 -39.18
N ASN A 353 -4.85 36.61 -38.14
CA ASN A 353 -5.29 35.23 -38.19
C ASN A 353 -6.40 35.00 -37.15
N ALA A 354 -7.47 34.36 -37.57
CA ALA A 354 -8.53 33.86 -36.72
C ALA A 354 -8.60 32.34 -36.91
N ARG A 355 -8.51 31.57 -35.83
CA ARG A 355 -8.58 30.10 -35.88
C ARG A 355 -9.24 29.53 -34.65
N GLU A 356 -9.91 28.39 -34.83
CA GLU A 356 -10.29 27.52 -33.72
C GLU A 356 -9.04 26.80 -33.20
N ILE A 357 -8.91 26.67 -31.88
CA ILE A 357 -7.83 25.95 -31.22
C ILE A 357 -8.37 24.63 -30.69
N GLU A 358 -7.64 23.53 -30.97
CA GLU A 358 -7.95 22.21 -30.42
C GLU A 358 -7.54 22.14 -28.93
N ARG A 359 -8.47 21.62 -28.12
CA ARG A 359 -8.47 21.61 -26.64
C ARG A 359 -7.19 21.07 -26.00
N ASP A 360 -6.63 19.97 -26.53
CA ASP A 360 -5.78 19.10 -25.72
C ASP A 360 -4.26 19.37 -25.81
N SER A 361 -3.78 20.43 -26.49
CA SER A 361 -2.31 20.66 -26.59
C SER A 361 -1.80 22.07 -26.89
N GLN A 362 -2.67 23.04 -27.19
CA GLN A 362 -2.23 24.36 -27.70
C GLN A 362 -2.48 25.53 -26.76
N LEU A 363 -3.22 25.32 -25.66
CA LEU A 363 -3.52 26.37 -24.68
C LEU A 363 -2.58 26.38 -23.47
N MET A 364 -1.71 25.38 -23.35
CA MET A 364 -0.69 25.27 -22.32
C MET A 364 0.60 24.75 -22.95
N PHE A 365 1.75 25.19 -22.45
CA PHE A 365 3.03 24.53 -22.69
C PHE A 365 3.61 24.00 -21.39
N PHE A 366 4.24 22.84 -21.43
CA PHE A 366 4.82 22.21 -20.25
C PHE A 366 6.34 22.28 -20.29
N ASP A 367 6.93 22.62 -19.16
CA ASP A 367 8.36 22.56 -18.92
C ASP A 367 8.67 21.46 -17.90
N LEU A 368 9.77 20.74 -18.14
CA LEU A 368 10.17 19.57 -17.38
C LEU A 368 11.60 19.78 -16.88
N ASP A 369 11.77 19.76 -15.56
CA ASP A 369 13.09 19.80 -14.92
C ASP A 369 13.26 18.62 -13.96
N SER A 370 14.43 17.99 -13.94
CA SER A 370 14.72 16.88 -13.04
C SER A 370 16.14 16.96 -12.52
N ASP A 371 16.32 16.59 -11.26
CA ASP A 371 17.64 16.58 -10.61
C ASP A 371 18.59 15.50 -11.19
N ASP A 372 18.08 14.50 -11.93
CA ASP A 372 18.89 13.41 -12.53
C ASP A 372 18.47 13.08 -13.98
N LEU A 373 18.63 14.07 -14.87
CA LEU A 373 18.36 13.96 -16.32
C LEU A 373 19.15 12.84 -17.03
N GLY A 374 20.19 12.28 -16.40
CA GLY A 374 20.98 11.18 -16.96
C GLY A 374 20.30 9.82 -16.84
N SER A 375 19.45 9.65 -15.82
CA SER A 375 18.82 8.37 -15.51
C SER A 375 17.35 8.29 -15.92
N ILE A 376 16.69 9.45 -16.03
CA ILE A 376 15.26 9.57 -16.34
C ILE A 376 15.10 10.43 -17.59
N ASN A 377 14.33 9.93 -18.54
CA ASN A 377 13.89 10.66 -19.71
C ASN A 377 12.41 11.02 -19.53
N ALA A 378 12.09 12.30 -19.57
CA ALA A 378 10.71 12.80 -19.55
C ALA A 378 10.43 13.47 -20.88
N GLN A 379 9.37 13.05 -21.58
CA GLN A 379 9.00 13.61 -22.88
C GLN A 379 7.50 13.80 -22.96
N ILE A 380 7.06 14.86 -23.63
CA ILE A 380 5.66 15.06 -23.98
C ILE A 380 5.41 14.31 -25.29
N ASN A 381 4.36 13.48 -25.33
CA ASN A 381 3.98 12.75 -26.54
C ASN A 381 3.03 13.55 -27.43
N ASP A 382 2.70 13.01 -28.61
CA ASP A 382 1.83 13.68 -29.59
C ASP A 382 0.40 13.93 -29.05
N ASP A 383 -0.03 13.19 -28.02
CA ASP A 383 -1.32 13.33 -27.34
C ASP A 383 -1.27 14.32 -26.16
N GLY A 384 -0.15 15.05 -25.97
CA GLY A 384 0.02 16.04 -24.90
C GLY A 384 0.35 15.46 -23.52
N ASN A 385 0.42 14.13 -23.38
CA ASN A 385 0.74 13.46 -22.13
C ASN A 385 2.24 13.39 -21.86
N ILE A 386 2.61 13.28 -20.59
CA ILE A 386 4.02 13.18 -20.19
C ILE A 386 4.41 11.72 -20.03
N GLU A 387 5.31 11.26 -20.88
CA GLU A 387 5.92 9.94 -20.81
C GLU A 387 7.24 10.00 -20.02
N LEU A 388 7.27 9.28 -18.90
CA LEU A 388 8.44 9.11 -18.05
C LEU A 388 9.06 7.73 -18.30
N THR A 389 10.32 7.70 -18.71
CA THR A 389 11.06 6.48 -19.02
C THR A 389 12.36 6.42 -18.24
N LEU A 390 12.63 5.27 -17.64
CA LEU A 390 13.88 5.02 -16.93
C LEU A 390 14.96 4.50 -17.89
N LEU A 391 16.03 5.27 -18.12
CA LEU A 391 17.13 4.90 -19.02
C LEU A 391 18.14 3.95 -18.36
N GLN A 392 18.34 4.11 -17.05
CA GLN A 392 19.22 3.29 -16.21
C GLN A 392 18.66 3.22 -14.79
N SER A 393 19.07 2.23 -14.01
CA SER A 393 18.65 2.11 -12.61
C SER A 393 19.00 3.37 -11.82
N LEU A 394 18.07 3.84 -11.00
CA LEU A 394 18.33 4.94 -10.06
C LEU A 394 19.17 4.44 -8.89
N GLU A 395 20.14 5.26 -8.45
CA GLU A 395 20.94 4.99 -7.24
C GLU A 395 20.24 5.50 -5.95
N ALA A 396 19.25 6.39 -6.09
CA ALA A 396 18.37 6.88 -5.03
C ALA A 396 17.04 7.39 -5.64
N PRO A 397 15.98 7.58 -4.85
CA PRO A 397 14.78 8.28 -5.33
C PRO A 397 15.11 9.69 -5.85
N THR A 398 14.56 10.05 -7.00
CA THR A 398 14.85 11.32 -7.71
C THR A 398 13.59 12.18 -7.80
N THR A 399 13.72 13.50 -7.64
CA THR A 399 12.60 14.44 -7.82
C THR A 399 12.51 14.94 -9.26
N LEU A 400 11.31 14.92 -9.82
CA LEU A 400 10.95 15.54 -11.09
C LEU A 400 10.03 16.73 -10.81
N PHE A 401 10.32 17.88 -11.40
CA PHE A 401 9.49 19.08 -11.40
C PHE A 401 8.84 19.24 -12.78
N LEU A 402 7.55 19.47 -12.77
CA LEU A 402 6.74 19.66 -13.96
C LEU A 402 5.99 20.98 -13.81
N THR A 403 6.21 21.89 -14.76
CA THR A 403 5.56 23.20 -14.79
C THR A 403 4.64 23.29 -15.98
N ALA A 404 3.36 23.52 -15.75
CA ALA A 404 2.39 23.84 -16.78
C ALA A 404 2.25 25.35 -16.89
N ILE A 405 2.25 25.90 -18.10
CA ILE A 405 2.15 27.34 -18.35
C ILE A 405 1.03 27.60 -19.36
N SER A 406 0.05 28.40 -18.95
CA SER A 406 -1.09 28.81 -19.77
C SER A 406 -0.67 29.79 -20.86
N SER A 407 -1.01 29.49 -22.11
CA SER A 407 -0.84 30.42 -23.23
C SER A 407 -1.96 31.46 -23.32
N LEU A 408 -2.97 31.39 -22.45
CA LEU A 408 -4.08 32.35 -22.38
C LEU A 408 -3.71 33.59 -21.56
N ASP A 409 -2.91 33.41 -20.51
CA ASP A 409 -2.62 34.46 -19.51
C ASP A 409 -1.22 34.37 -18.88
N ASP A 410 -0.33 33.51 -19.41
CA ASP A 410 1.04 33.26 -18.92
C ASP A 410 1.10 32.80 -17.44
N THR A 411 -0.03 32.37 -16.86
CA THR A 411 -0.04 31.78 -15.52
C THR A 411 0.63 30.42 -15.53
N SER A 412 1.31 30.06 -14.43
CA SER A 412 1.97 28.77 -14.31
C SER A 412 1.63 28.03 -13.03
N ALA A 413 1.61 26.70 -13.12
CA ALA A 413 1.45 25.79 -11.99
C ALA A 413 2.58 24.76 -12.03
N GLU A 414 3.22 24.50 -10.89
CA GLU A 414 4.31 23.53 -10.77
C GLU A 414 3.89 22.39 -9.85
N GLN A 415 4.19 21.15 -10.28
CA GLN A 415 3.99 19.93 -9.52
C GLN A 415 5.31 19.16 -9.42
N SER A 416 5.53 18.49 -8.28
CA SER A 416 6.71 17.62 -8.10
C SER A 416 6.34 16.16 -7.83
N TYR A 417 7.19 15.26 -8.34
CA TYR A 417 7.08 13.81 -8.23
C TYR A 417 8.37 13.21 -7.70
N THR A 418 8.26 12.20 -6.84
CA THR A 418 9.40 11.38 -6.43
C THR A 418 9.39 10.07 -7.22
N ILE A 419 10.38 9.87 -8.07
CA ILE A 419 10.56 8.69 -8.92
C ILE A 419 11.50 7.70 -8.21
N GLN A 420 11.14 6.42 -8.18
CA GLN A 420 12.02 5.34 -7.70
C GLN A 420 11.98 4.13 -8.64
N SER A 421 13.02 3.29 -8.63
CA SER A 421 13.03 2.07 -9.44
C SER A 421 12.32 0.89 -8.75
N ASP A 422 11.67 0.02 -9.51
CA ASP A 422 11.03 -1.21 -9.02
C ASP A 422 12.01 -2.19 -8.36
N GLN A 423 13.29 -2.15 -8.74
CA GLN A 423 14.36 -2.93 -8.12
C GLN A 423 14.53 -2.64 -6.62
N TYR A 424 14.02 -1.52 -6.09
CA TYR A 424 13.99 -1.19 -4.65
C TYR A 424 12.96 -2.01 -3.84
N SER A 425 12.35 -3.05 -4.41
CA SER A 425 11.31 -3.85 -3.76
C SER A 425 11.57 -5.37 -3.78
N VAL A 426 12.83 -5.80 -3.86
CA VAL A 426 13.15 -7.22 -3.66
C VAL A 426 13.02 -7.55 -2.17
N ARG A 427 12.03 -8.37 -1.82
CA ARG A 427 11.81 -8.79 -0.42
C ARG A 427 12.96 -9.66 0.08
N ALA A 428 13.46 -9.34 1.28
CA ALA A 428 14.47 -10.13 1.96
C ALA A 428 13.99 -11.59 2.19
N LYS A 429 14.80 -12.58 1.80
CA LYS A 429 14.49 -13.99 2.04
C LYS A 429 14.82 -14.38 3.47
N VAL A 430 13.81 -14.81 4.23
CA VAL A 430 13.95 -15.14 5.66
C VAL A 430 14.04 -16.65 5.89
N LYS A 431 15.14 -17.07 6.51
CA LYS A 431 15.37 -18.43 7.04
C LYS A 431 15.61 -18.38 8.55
N GLY A 432 15.74 -19.54 9.19
CA GLY A 432 16.03 -19.66 10.61
C GLY A 432 14.90 -20.30 11.40
N GLU A 433 14.99 -20.27 12.73
CA GLU A 433 13.99 -20.86 13.61
C GLU A 433 12.73 -19.98 13.64
N LYS A 434 11.63 -20.51 13.08
CA LYS A 434 10.31 -19.87 12.99
C LYS A 434 9.28 -20.47 13.95
N ARG A 435 9.59 -21.65 14.50
CA ARG A 435 8.79 -22.37 15.48
C ARG A 435 9.74 -22.92 16.54
N ALA A 436 9.40 -22.76 17.80
CA ALA A 436 10.15 -23.35 18.91
C ALA A 436 9.23 -23.67 20.09
N SER A 437 9.68 -24.55 20.98
CA SER A 437 8.91 -24.93 22.16
C SER A 437 9.79 -25.14 23.38
N SER A 438 9.22 -24.93 24.56
CA SER A 438 9.87 -25.23 25.83
C SER A 438 8.84 -25.40 26.94
N PRO A 439 9.14 -26.15 28.01
CA PRO A 439 8.28 -26.23 29.17
C PRO A 439 8.10 -24.87 29.87
N THR A 440 7.01 -24.73 30.63
CA THR A 440 6.74 -23.53 31.45
C THR A 440 7.95 -23.16 32.31
N GLY A 441 8.31 -21.87 32.34
CA GLY A 441 9.39 -21.34 33.18
C GLY A 441 10.77 -21.30 32.52
N PHE A 442 10.90 -21.77 31.28
CA PHE A 442 12.12 -21.64 30.48
C PHE A 442 11.96 -20.58 29.39
N GLN A 443 13.04 -19.84 29.12
CA GLN A 443 13.07 -18.90 28.00
C GLN A 443 13.20 -19.67 26.69
N ILE A 444 12.34 -19.37 25.73
CA ILE A 444 12.41 -19.88 24.36
C ILE A 444 13.30 -18.93 23.56
N SER A 445 14.15 -19.45 22.67
CA SER A 445 14.98 -18.61 21.81
C SER A 445 15.22 -19.22 20.44
N GLY A 446 15.55 -18.38 19.47
CA GLY A 446 15.92 -18.77 18.12
C GLY A 446 16.64 -17.65 17.40
N ARG A 447 16.87 -17.82 16.10
CA ARG A 447 17.54 -16.84 15.26
C ARG A 447 16.98 -16.84 13.84
N LEU A 448 16.49 -15.68 13.43
CA LEU A 448 16.23 -15.41 12.02
C LEU A 448 17.52 -15.04 11.29
N LYS A 449 17.60 -15.44 10.02
CA LYS A 449 18.63 -15.04 9.07
C LYS A 449 17.93 -14.55 7.79
N ALA A 450 17.99 -13.26 7.57
CA ALA A 450 17.59 -12.65 6.32
C ALA A 450 18.77 -12.58 5.35
N LYS A 451 18.46 -12.69 4.06
CA LYS A 451 19.36 -12.32 2.97
C LYS A 451 18.59 -11.51 1.97
N ASP A 452 19.17 -10.38 1.62
CA ASP A 452 18.66 -9.54 0.57
C ASP A 452 19.72 -9.32 -0.53
N LYS A 453 19.27 -9.05 -1.75
CA LYS A 453 20.14 -8.83 -2.90
C LYS A 453 20.81 -7.45 -2.82
N ASP A 454 20.11 -6.47 -2.28
CA ASP A 454 20.46 -5.06 -2.29
C ASP A 454 21.26 -4.70 -1.03
N GLY A 455 21.01 -5.39 0.07
CA GLY A 455 21.85 -5.34 1.25
C GLY A 455 21.08 -5.48 2.54
N LEU A 456 21.80 -5.77 3.63
CA LEU A 456 21.26 -5.79 4.99
C LEU A 456 22.32 -5.17 5.90
N THR A 457 22.61 -3.89 5.67
CA THR A 457 23.75 -3.18 6.30
C THR A 457 23.36 -2.19 7.39
N GLY A 458 22.06 -2.05 7.67
CA GLY A 458 21.53 -1.15 8.70
C GLY A 458 21.69 -1.66 10.15
N GLU A 459 21.60 -0.73 11.11
CA GLU A 459 21.66 -1.04 12.56
C GLU A 459 20.35 -1.64 13.10
N SER A 460 19.25 -1.58 12.34
CA SER A 460 17.93 -2.06 12.73
C SER A 460 17.22 -2.83 11.62
N ILE A 461 17.76 -4.00 11.29
CA ILE A 461 17.23 -4.94 10.28
C ILE A 461 16.00 -5.66 10.81
N TYR A 462 15.97 -6.02 12.09
CA TYR A 462 14.88 -6.80 12.68
C TYR A 462 14.14 -5.98 13.76
N SER A 463 12.81 -6.01 13.74
CA SER A 463 11.99 -5.42 14.81
C SER A 463 10.75 -6.26 15.09
N ILE A 464 10.28 -6.25 16.33
CA ILE A 464 8.96 -6.82 16.65
C ILE A 464 7.91 -5.81 16.23
N LYS A 465 6.89 -6.26 15.51
CA LYS A 465 5.78 -5.39 15.12
C LYS A 465 4.91 -5.12 16.35
N ASP A 466 4.96 -3.91 16.89
CA ASP A 466 4.37 -3.56 18.20
C ASP A 466 2.88 -3.93 18.35
N LYS A 467 2.09 -3.83 17.28
CA LYS A 467 0.65 -4.24 17.28
C LYS A 467 0.43 -5.76 17.29
N PHE A 468 1.49 -6.54 17.08
CA PHE A 468 1.50 -8.02 17.02
C PHE A 468 2.60 -8.61 17.91
N ALA A 469 2.88 -7.96 19.04
CA ALA A 469 3.70 -8.52 20.10
C ALA A 469 3.04 -9.76 20.71
N ALA A 470 3.85 -10.61 21.35
CA ALA A 470 3.36 -11.82 21.99
C ALA A 470 2.35 -11.49 23.10
N LEU A 471 1.27 -12.26 23.20
CA LEU A 471 0.15 -11.95 24.08
C LEU A 471 0.34 -12.54 25.47
N ASN A 472 0.89 -13.75 25.52
CA ASN A 472 1.02 -14.56 26.72
C ASN A 472 2.48 -14.63 27.18
N GLY A 473 3.29 -13.67 26.74
CA GLY A 473 4.66 -13.51 27.15
C GLY A 473 5.28 -12.26 26.54
N THR A 474 6.58 -12.09 26.79
CA THR A 474 7.37 -10.99 26.28
C THR A 474 8.38 -11.54 25.28
N ALA A 475 8.28 -11.08 24.03
CA ALA A 475 9.25 -11.36 22.98
C ALA A 475 10.26 -10.20 22.84
N ASN A 476 11.51 -10.52 22.53
CA ASN A 476 12.54 -9.56 22.15
C ASN A 476 13.31 -10.08 20.93
N ILE A 477 13.80 -9.19 20.07
CA ILE A 477 14.70 -9.53 18.97
C ILE A 477 15.89 -8.59 18.91
N ASP A 478 17.07 -9.15 18.66
CA ASP A 478 18.27 -8.39 18.38
C ASP A 478 18.14 -7.76 16.98
N PRO A 479 18.18 -6.42 16.89
CA PRO A 479 17.88 -5.71 15.65
C PRO A 479 18.93 -5.90 14.56
N THR A 480 20.11 -6.43 14.89
CA THR A 480 21.23 -6.59 13.94
C THR A 480 21.41 -8.02 13.49
N ASN A 481 21.16 -9.00 14.37
CA ASN A 481 21.59 -10.38 14.14
C ASN A 481 20.45 -11.41 14.16
N GLY A 482 19.21 -10.93 14.34
CA GLY A 482 17.98 -11.72 14.24
C GLY A 482 17.77 -12.71 15.37
N ARG A 483 18.60 -12.69 16.42
CA ARG A 483 18.41 -13.55 17.61
C ARG A 483 17.20 -13.06 18.37
N TRP A 484 16.22 -13.93 18.56
CA TRP A 484 15.01 -13.62 19.29
C TRP A 484 14.88 -14.48 20.55
N THR A 485 14.15 -13.95 21.52
CA THR A 485 13.82 -14.62 22.78
C THR A 485 12.35 -14.40 23.10
N TYR A 486 11.76 -15.35 23.81
CA TYR A 486 10.41 -15.28 24.31
C TYR A 486 10.35 -15.84 25.74
N THR A 487 9.77 -15.07 26.64
CA THR A 487 9.52 -15.48 28.03
C THR A 487 8.02 -15.47 28.26
N SER A 488 7.43 -16.62 28.58
CA SER A 488 6.01 -16.70 28.88
C SER A 488 5.64 -15.93 30.16
N ASN A 489 4.39 -15.51 30.25
CA ASN A 489 3.79 -15.07 31.50
C ASN A 489 3.79 -16.24 32.51
N GLU A 490 3.73 -15.89 33.80
CA GLU A 490 3.63 -16.88 34.88
C GLU A 490 2.41 -17.78 34.64
N ASP A 491 2.58 -19.09 34.88
CA ASP A 491 1.56 -20.14 34.72
C ASP A 491 0.96 -20.31 33.31
N TYR A 492 1.48 -19.64 32.28
CA TYR A 492 0.98 -19.81 30.92
C TYR A 492 1.50 -21.11 30.28
N SER A 493 0.59 -21.90 29.71
CA SER A 493 0.89 -23.01 28.80
C SER A 493 -0.05 -22.95 27.60
N GLY A 494 0.47 -23.29 26.42
CA GLY A 494 -0.21 -23.17 25.13
C GLY A 494 0.64 -22.47 24.07
N SER A 495 0.08 -22.31 22.88
CA SER A 495 0.74 -21.64 21.76
C SER A 495 0.65 -20.13 21.89
N ASP A 496 1.73 -19.42 21.62
CA ASP A 496 1.79 -17.97 21.47
C ASP A 496 2.62 -17.63 20.22
N GLY A 497 2.70 -16.36 19.86
CA GLY A 497 3.49 -15.96 18.71
C GLY A 497 3.62 -14.46 18.58
N PHE A 498 4.56 -14.03 17.74
CA PHE A 498 4.80 -12.63 17.45
C PHE A 498 5.27 -12.46 16.01
N LEU A 499 5.07 -11.25 15.46
CA LEU A 499 5.54 -10.91 14.13
C LEU A 499 6.85 -10.13 14.20
N VAL A 500 7.79 -10.53 13.35
CA VAL A 500 9.05 -9.83 13.12
C VAL A 500 8.99 -9.14 11.77
N THR A 501 9.26 -7.84 11.74
CA THR A 501 9.53 -7.10 10.51
C THR A 501 11.03 -7.16 10.22
N ILE A 502 11.37 -7.53 9.00
CA ILE A 502 12.72 -7.49 8.44
C ILE A 502 12.75 -6.33 7.45
N THR A 503 13.60 -5.34 7.69
CA THR A 503 13.76 -4.16 6.82
C THR A 503 15.15 -4.19 6.20
N ASP A 504 15.22 -4.05 4.87
CA ASP A 504 16.49 -3.87 4.17
C ASP A 504 17.05 -2.45 4.31
N ASP A 505 18.24 -2.21 3.75
CA ASP A 505 18.89 -0.90 3.81
C ASP A 505 18.21 0.18 2.95
N LEU A 506 17.22 -0.22 2.16
CA LEU A 506 16.46 0.64 1.25
C LEU A 506 14.99 0.80 1.67
N GLY A 507 14.61 0.24 2.82
CA GLY A 507 13.28 0.36 3.42
C GLY A 507 12.25 -0.68 2.94
N GLY A 508 12.65 -1.63 2.09
CA GLY A 508 11.82 -2.78 1.76
C GLY A 508 11.60 -3.66 2.98
N THR A 509 10.36 -4.13 3.18
CA THR A 509 10.00 -4.92 4.37
C THR A 509 9.50 -6.31 4.03
N THR A 510 9.80 -7.26 4.92
CA THR A 510 9.24 -8.62 4.93
C THR A 510 8.79 -8.95 6.34
N VAL A 511 7.59 -9.51 6.48
CA VAL A 511 7.07 -9.93 7.78
C VAL A 511 7.27 -11.44 7.94
N GLN A 512 7.80 -11.85 9.08
CA GLN A 512 7.97 -13.26 9.46
C GLN A 512 7.24 -13.52 10.78
N ALA A 513 6.30 -14.47 10.76
CA ALA A 513 5.70 -15.00 11.98
C ALA A 513 6.68 -15.92 12.73
N ILE A 514 6.72 -15.77 14.05
CA ILE A 514 7.38 -16.69 14.98
C ILE A 514 6.30 -17.34 15.84
N GLU A 515 6.27 -18.66 15.83
CA GLU A 515 5.40 -19.49 16.68
C GLU A 515 6.19 -20.03 17.87
N VAL A 516 5.61 -19.93 19.06
CA VAL A 516 6.18 -20.50 20.28
C VAL A 516 5.13 -21.36 20.98
N VAL A 517 5.55 -22.52 21.50
CA VAL A 517 4.65 -23.40 22.27
C VAL A 517 5.24 -23.61 23.66
N VAL A 518 4.46 -23.25 24.67
CA VAL A 518 4.83 -23.47 26.07
C VAL A 518 4.10 -24.69 26.59
N THR A 519 4.84 -25.76 26.90
CA THR A 519 4.26 -27.03 27.35
C THR A 519 4.13 -27.03 28.88
N ALA A 520 2.98 -27.50 29.37
CA ALA A 520 2.79 -27.71 30.80
C ALA A 520 3.56 -28.97 31.26
N PRO A 521 4.13 -29.02 32.48
CA PRO A 521 4.77 -30.22 32.99
C PRO A 521 3.79 -31.40 33.03
N ILE A 522 4.23 -32.53 32.49
CA ILE A 522 3.49 -33.79 32.55
C ILE A 522 3.90 -34.51 33.82
N GLU A 523 2.97 -34.66 34.76
CA GLU A 523 3.26 -35.23 36.07
C GLU A 523 2.55 -36.55 36.32
N GLY A 524 3.33 -37.58 36.64
CA GLY A 524 2.87 -38.85 37.19
C GLY A 524 2.48 -38.77 38.67
N THR A 525 2.35 -39.95 39.26
CA THR A 525 1.83 -40.17 40.61
C THR A 525 2.87 -40.84 41.50
N LYS A 526 2.45 -41.59 42.53
CA LYS A 526 3.34 -42.43 43.36
C LYS A 526 3.20 -43.91 43.00
N LYS A 527 2.59 -44.21 41.84
CA LYS A 527 2.31 -45.53 41.33
C LYS A 527 2.90 -45.63 39.92
N LYS A 528 2.89 -46.85 39.36
CA LYS A 528 3.25 -47.07 37.98
C LYS A 528 2.34 -46.27 37.04
N ASP A 529 2.94 -45.39 36.25
CA ASP A 529 2.30 -44.58 35.22
C ASP A 529 2.92 -44.83 33.83
N GLU A 530 2.16 -44.47 32.80
CA GLU A 530 2.59 -44.42 31.40
C GLU A 530 2.29 -43.01 30.91
N LEU A 531 3.34 -42.25 30.61
CA LEU A 531 3.31 -40.83 30.33
C LEU A 531 3.89 -40.59 28.94
N ASP A 532 3.10 -39.97 28.08
CA ASP A 532 3.51 -39.59 26.74
C ASP A 532 3.59 -38.06 26.66
N GLY A 533 4.70 -37.57 26.11
CA GLY A 533 4.90 -36.19 25.70
C GLY A 533 4.21 -35.89 24.38
N SER A 534 4.80 -35.01 23.60
CA SER A 534 4.26 -34.44 22.38
C SER A 534 5.35 -34.30 21.31
N GLU A 535 5.07 -33.60 20.22
CA GLU A 535 6.09 -33.26 19.23
C GLU A 535 6.91 -32.00 19.62
N PHE A 536 6.76 -31.53 20.85
CA PHE A 536 7.38 -30.34 21.41
C PHE A 536 8.28 -30.70 22.59
N SER A 537 9.18 -29.79 22.95
CA SER A 537 10.00 -29.93 24.16
C SER A 537 9.12 -30.01 25.40
N ASP A 538 9.15 -31.15 26.09
CA ASP A 538 8.32 -31.46 27.25
C ASP A 538 9.13 -31.63 28.54
N LEU A 539 8.48 -31.40 29.68
CA LEU A 539 9.01 -31.74 31.00
C LEU A 539 8.15 -32.85 31.59
N ILE A 540 8.68 -34.07 31.65
CA ILE A 540 7.96 -35.25 32.09
C ILE A 540 8.52 -35.74 33.42
N LYS A 541 7.66 -35.81 34.45
CA LYS A 541 8.03 -36.22 35.81
C LYS A 541 7.23 -37.43 36.26
N GLY A 542 7.83 -38.62 36.29
CA GLY A 542 7.22 -39.87 36.77
C GLY A 542 6.95 -39.87 38.27
N LYS A 543 7.82 -39.19 39.04
CA LYS A 543 7.82 -39.06 40.51
C LYS A 543 8.10 -40.38 41.24
N GLY A 544 7.16 -41.30 41.33
CA GLY A 544 7.38 -42.54 42.06
C GLY A 544 6.57 -43.67 41.50
N GLY A 545 7.15 -44.85 41.32
CA GLY A 545 6.49 -45.88 40.54
C GLY A 545 7.53 -46.69 39.77
N ASN A 546 7.07 -47.50 38.83
CA ASN A 546 7.95 -48.08 37.82
C ASN A 546 7.39 -47.64 36.49
N ASP A 547 7.75 -46.44 36.09
CA ASP A 547 7.04 -45.65 35.11
C ASP A 547 7.60 -45.88 33.72
N ARG A 548 6.80 -45.54 32.71
CA ARG A 548 7.26 -45.42 31.33
C ARG A 548 7.02 -43.98 30.88
N LEU A 549 8.09 -43.27 30.57
CA LEU A 549 8.05 -41.91 30.05
C LEU A 549 8.51 -41.97 28.59
N ASN A 550 7.68 -41.48 27.68
CA ASN A 550 8.00 -41.35 26.26
C ASN A 550 7.94 -39.86 25.87
N GLY A 551 9.07 -39.24 25.53
CA GLY A 551 9.16 -37.83 25.12
C GLY A 551 8.56 -37.58 23.75
N LEU A 552 8.88 -38.45 22.79
CA LEU A 552 8.45 -38.45 21.37
C LEU A 552 9.34 -37.61 20.46
N ALA A 553 9.04 -36.34 20.22
CA ALA A 553 9.91 -35.48 19.41
C ALA A 553 10.01 -34.12 20.08
N GLY A 554 11.16 -33.45 19.95
CA GLY A 554 11.44 -32.24 20.71
C GLY A 554 12.63 -32.45 21.63
N ASN A 555 13.02 -31.41 22.36
CA ASN A 555 14.13 -31.51 23.30
C ASN A 555 13.56 -31.69 24.71
N ASP A 556 13.38 -32.94 25.12
CA ASP A 556 12.61 -33.30 26.30
C ASP A 556 13.47 -33.37 27.56
N GLU A 557 12.84 -33.18 28.72
CA GLU A 557 13.44 -33.39 30.03
C GLU A 557 12.65 -34.46 30.80
N LEU A 558 13.27 -35.64 30.98
CA LEU A 558 12.63 -36.84 31.52
C LEU A 558 13.18 -37.16 32.92
N ASP A 559 12.37 -36.92 33.95
CA ASP A 559 12.63 -37.28 35.35
C ASP A 559 11.77 -38.47 35.75
N GLY A 560 12.35 -39.68 35.75
CA GLY A 560 11.65 -40.89 36.22
C GLY A 560 11.30 -40.83 37.71
N GLY A 561 12.11 -40.13 38.51
CA GLY A 561 11.95 -40.02 39.94
C GLY A 561 12.43 -41.26 40.69
N THR A 562 11.55 -41.91 41.45
CA THR A 562 11.91 -43.06 42.29
C THR A 562 11.29 -44.34 41.77
N GLY A 563 12.13 -45.36 41.61
CA GLY A 563 11.71 -46.71 41.32
C GLY A 563 12.51 -47.28 40.18
N LYS A 564 11.87 -47.96 39.24
CA LYS A 564 12.53 -48.51 38.07
C LYS A 564 11.77 -48.13 36.82
N ASP A 565 12.29 -47.11 36.16
CA ASP A 565 11.61 -46.43 35.09
C ASP A 565 12.17 -46.81 33.72
N ILE A 566 11.36 -46.59 32.68
CA ILE A 566 11.78 -46.68 31.29
C ILE A 566 11.62 -45.29 30.71
N LEU A 567 12.74 -44.66 30.35
CA LEU A 567 12.82 -43.35 29.76
C LEU A 567 13.12 -43.52 28.27
N VAL A 568 12.26 -42.99 27.42
CA VAL A 568 12.39 -42.97 25.96
C VAL A 568 12.40 -41.50 25.58
N GLY A 569 13.55 -40.98 25.16
CA GLY A 569 13.69 -39.58 24.76
C GLY A 569 12.86 -39.31 23.51
N GLY A 570 13.20 -40.04 22.44
CA GLY A 570 12.56 -39.86 21.15
C GLY A 570 13.54 -39.22 20.17
N GLY A 571 13.09 -38.22 19.41
CA GLY A 571 13.95 -37.47 18.50
C GLY A 571 14.18 -36.04 18.97
N GLY A 572 15.43 -35.61 19.04
CA GLY A 572 15.83 -34.30 19.56
C GLY A 572 16.93 -34.42 20.60
N ALA A 573 17.33 -33.29 21.19
CA ALA A 573 18.38 -33.26 22.21
C ALA A 573 17.75 -33.40 23.61
N ASP A 574 17.66 -34.64 24.11
CA ASP A 574 16.92 -34.97 25.32
C ASP A 574 17.78 -34.97 26.58
N ARG A 575 17.14 -34.76 27.73
CA ARG A 575 17.78 -34.70 29.05
C ARG A 575 17.17 -35.73 29.99
N PHE A 576 17.97 -36.74 30.34
CA PHE A 576 17.57 -37.79 31.29
C PHE A 576 17.99 -37.39 32.71
N VAL A 577 17.02 -37.04 33.54
CA VAL A 577 17.24 -36.42 34.85
C VAL A 577 17.34 -37.45 35.96
N PHE A 578 18.45 -37.41 36.70
CA PHE A 578 18.65 -38.12 37.95
C PHE A 578 18.86 -37.11 39.08
N ASN A 579 17.76 -36.52 39.53
CA ASN A 579 17.72 -35.66 40.72
C ASN A 579 17.29 -36.43 41.99
N LYS A 580 16.92 -37.71 41.82
CA LYS A 580 16.57 -38.69 42.84
C LYS A 580 16.95 -40.07 42.31
N VAL A 581 17.22 -41.00 43.22
CA VAL A 581 17.41 -42.41 42.88
C VAL A 581 16.62 -43.27 43.86
N GLY A 582 15.90 -44.27 43.34
CA GLY A 582 15.16 -45.27 44.15
C GLY A 582 16.06 -46.23 44.95
N GLY A 583 17.37 -46.00 44.92
CA GLY A 583 18.43 -46.85 45.44
C GLY A 583 19.28 -47.44 44.31
N PHE A 584 20.37 -48.13 44.66
CA PHE A 584 21.29 -48.69 43.68
C PHE A 584 21.15 -50.21 43.53
N GLY A 585 21.53 -50.72 42.35
CA GLY A 585 21.62 -52.14 42.06
C GLY A 585 20.57 -52.64 41.07
N SER A 586 20.62 -53.94 40.76
CA SER A 586 19.84 -54.55 39.67
C SER A 586 18.31 -54.51 39.82
N LYS A 587 17.80 -54.03 40.96
CA LYS A 587 16.36 -53.90 41.22
C LYS A 587 15.84 -52.46 41.08
N ASN A 588 16.71 -51.46 41.08
CA ASN A 588 16.36 -50.04 41.28
C ASN A 588 16.98 -49.12 40.22
N PHE A 589 17.34 -49.66 39.06
CA PHE A 589 17.99 -48.88 38.00
C PHE A 589 17.00 -48.57 36.89
N ASP A 590 17.09 -47.37 36.36
CA ASP A 590 16.25 -46.91 35.25
C ASP A 590 16.86 -47.33 33.92
N LYS A 591 15.99 -47.46 32.93
CA LYS A 591 16.37 -47.84 31.58
C LYS A 591 16.16 -46.66 30.65
N ILE A 592 17.24 -46.12 30.11
CA ILE A 592 17.20 -45.18 28.99
C ILE A 592 17.16 -46.00 27.70
N ALA A 593 16.12 -45.84 26.89
CA ALA A 593 15.79 -46.76 25.81
C ALA A 593 16.53 -46.47 24.49
N ASP A 594 16.91 -45.22 24.26
CA ASP A 594 17.27 -44.68 22.94
C ASP A 594 18.30 -43.55 22.98
N PHE A 595 19.04 -43.38 24.09
CA PHE A 595 20.09 -42.35 24.23
C PHE A 595 20.99 -42.22 22.99
N ASP A 596 20.99 -41.04 22.37
CA ASP A 596 21.80 -40.70 21.20
C ASP A 596 22.60 -39.39 21.40
N PRO A 597 23.92 -39.48 21.67
CA PRO A 597 24.76 -38.30 21.84
C PRO A 597 24.94 -37.49 20.54
N GLU A 598 24.67 -38.06 19.36
CA GLU A 598 24.72 -37.32 18.09
C GLU A 598 23.52 -36.38 17.92
N GLU A 599 22.38 -36.70 18.52
CA GLU A 599 21.20 -35.82 18.59
C GLU A 599 21.36 -34.75 19.69
N GLY A 600 22.32 -34.93 20.60
CA GLY A 600 22.63 -34.02 21.69
C GLY A 600 22.08 -34.45 23.05
N ASP A 601 21.69 -35.72 23.19
CA ASP A 601 21.21 -36.26 24.45
C ASP A 601 22.22 -36.11 25.57
N SER A 602 21.72 -35.88 26.78
CA SER A 602 22.56 -35.79 27.97
C SER A 602 21.90 -36.36 29.22
N ILE A 603 22.75 -36.77 30.16
CA ILE A 603 22.35 -37.25 31.47
C ILE A 603 22.56 -36.14 32.49
N LEU A 604 21.48 -35.67 33.09
CA LEU A 604 21.51 -34.59 34.06
C LEU A 604 21.57 -35.16 35.48
N LEU A 605 22.59 -34.79 36.24
CA LEU A 605 22.88 -35.31 37.57
C LEU A 605 22.78 -34.19 38.61
N ASP A 606 21.97 -34.39 39.65
CA ASP A 606 21.99 -33.50 40.81
C ASP A 606 23.24 -33.75 41.66
N LYS A 607 24.04 -32.70 41.87
CA LYS A 607 25.31 -32.82 42.59
C LYS A 607 25.17 -33.28 44.03
N ASN A 608 24.04 -33.03 44.69
CA ASN A 608 23.82 -33.40 46.08
C ASN A 608 23.39 -34.86 46.19
N VAL A 609 22.58 -35.34 45.24
CA VAL A 609 22.17 -36.74 45.16
C VAL A 609 23.37 -37.66 44.92
N PHE A 610 24.31 -37.21 44.09
CA PHE A 610 25.51 -37.96 43.75
C PHE A 610 26.79 -37.45 44.45
N ASN A 611 26.69 -36.51 45.39
CA ASN A 611 27.83 -35.92 46.11
C ASN A 611 29.04 -35.56 45.19
N LEU A 612 28.74 -34.94 44.03
CA LEU A 612 29.72 -34.68 42.97
C LEU A 612 30.41 -33.33 43.14
N GLY A 613 31.62 -33.22 42.61
CA GLY A 613 32.28 -31.94 42.34
C GLY A 613 31.78 -31.29 41.04
N GLU A 614 32.41 -30.20 40.62
CA GLU A 614 32.06 -29.49 39.37
C GLU A 614 32.41 -30.26 38.09
N VAL A 615 33.29 -31.26 38.19
CA VAL A 615 33.72 -32.11 37.07
C VAL A 615 33.62 -33.55 37.52
N ILE A 616 33.01 -34.40 36.69
CA ILE A 616 32.97 -35.84 36.92
C ILE A 616 34.20 -36.53 36.33
N THR A 617 34.59 -37.64 36.94
CA THR A 617 35.55 -38.58 36.40
C THR A 617 34.87 -39.90 36.08
N MET A 618 35.17 -40.46 34.92
CA MET A 618 34.53 -41.71 34.50
C MET A 618 35.48 -42.69 33.84
N LYS A 619 35.05 -43.96 33.84
CA LYS A 619 35.83 -45.06 33.28
C LYS A 619 34.96 -46.06 32.53
N ASN A 620 35.24 -46.20 31.24
CA ASN A 620 34.60 -47.21 30.40
C ASN A 620 35.31 -48.56 30.56
N VAL A 621 34.51 -49.63 30.62
CA VAL A 621 34.97 -51.01 30.78
C VAL A 621 34.15 -51.97 29.93
N SER A 622 34.76 -53.06 29.47
CA SER A 622 34.07 -54.05 28.61
C SER A 622 33.59 -55.32 29.34
N LYS A 623 33.75 -55.41 30.67
CA LYS A 623 33.43 -56.63 31.44
C LYS A 623 33.00 -56.31 32.87
N LYS A 624 31.97 -57.01 33.37
CA LYS A 624 31.54 -56.98 34.79
C LYS A 624 32.68 -57.12 35.83
N LYS A 625 33.67 -58.01 35.58
CA LYS A 625 34.84 -58.16 36.47
C LYS A 625 35.71 -56.90 36.50
N LYS A 626 35.80 -56.18 35.37
CA LYS A 626 36.51 -54.90 35.23
C LYS A 626 35.73 -53.75 35.86
N ALA A 627 34.40 -53.75 35.76
CA ALA A 627 33.56 -52.81 36.51
C ALA A 627 33.79 -52.91 38.03
N LYS A 628 33.80 -54.13 38.59
CA LYS A 628 34.13 -54.38 40.01
C LYS A 628 35.60 -54.04 40.39
N GLN A 629 36.50 -54.00 39.41
CA GLN A 629 37.87 -53.56 39.62
C GLN A 629 37.96 -52.02 39.60
N ALA A 630 37.25 -51.38 38.67
CA ALA A 630 37.14 -49.93 38.53
C ALA A 630 36.38 -49.28 39.69
N SER A 631 35.42 -49.98 40.29
CA SER A 631 34.75 -49.53 41.52
C SER A 631 35.71 -49.41 42.72
N LYS A 632 36.97 -49.83 42.61
CA LYS A 632 37.99 -49.66 43.66
C LYS A 632 38.95 -48.51 43.36
N SER A 633 38.78 -47.80 42.24
CA SER A 633 39.46 -46.53 41.95
C SER A 633 38.60 -45.35 42.38
N GLY A 634 39.18 -44.15 42.41
CA GLY A 634 38.47 -42.92 42.77
C GLY A 634 37.74 -42.25 41.60
N VAL A 635 37.23 -43.03 40.63
CA VAL A 635 36.40 -42.49 39.54
C VAL A 635 34.95 -42.41 40.01
N ASP A 636 34.24 -41.36 39.63
CA ASP A 636 32.85 -41.12 40.04
C ASP A 636 31.88 -42.06 39.32
N PHE A 637 32.12 -42.31 38.02
CA PHE A 637 31.27 -43.19 37.22
C PHE A 637 32.06 -44.30 36.53
N VAL A 638 31.42 -45.45 36.38
CA VAL A 638 31.95 -46.57 35.60
C VAL A 638 30.86 -47.04 34.65
N TYR A 639 31.21 -47.13 33.37
CA TYR A 639 30.28 -47.53 32.32
C TYR A 639 30.70 -48.86 31.70
N ASP A 640 29.83 -49.88 31.76
CA ASP A 640 30.04 -51.17 31.07
C ASP A 640 29.58 -51.05 29.62
N GLU A 641 30.49 -50.64 28.73
CA GLU A 641 30.26 -50.33 27.31
C GLU A 641 29.70 -51.52 26.49
N LYS A 642 29.76 -52.75 27.02
CA LYS A 642 29.15 -53.92 26.35
C LYS A 642 27.72 -54.19 26.76
N LYS A 643 27.29 -53.63 27.89
CA LYS A 643 25.99 -53.90 28.50
C LYS A 643 25.15 -52.65 28.69
N GLY A 644 25.74 -51.48 28.46
CA GLY A 644 25.16 -50.17 28.71
C GLY A 644 24.86 -49.94 30.19
N LEU A 645 25.63 -50.52 31.11
CA LEU A 645 25.33 -50.41 32.55
C LEU A 645 26.16 -49.28 33.15
N LEU A 646 25.49 -48.27 33.71
CA LEU A 646 26.11 -47.09 34.29
C LEU A 646 26.05 -47.16 35.81
N TYR A 647 27.23 -47.13 36.43
CA TYR A 647 27.39 -47.26 37.87
C TYR A 647 27.96 -45.98 38.45
N PHE A 648 27.37 -45.53 39.54
CA PHE A 648 27.88 -44.47 40.38
C PHE A 648 28.75 -45.04 41.50
N ASN A 649 29.87 -44.38 41.77
CA ASN A 649 30.81 -44.72 42.82
C ASN A 649 30.90 -43.57 43.82
N GLU A 650 30.04 -43.61 44.83
CA GLU A 650 29.80 -42.52 45.78
C GLU A 650 31.05 -42.05 46.54
N ASN A 651 31.98 -42.95 46.79
CA ASN A 651 33.07 -42.70 47.70
C ASN A 651 34.40 -42.86 46.99
N GLY A 652 34.77 -41.94 46.11
CA GLY A 652 36.09 -41.86 45.45
C GLY A 652 37.33 -41.94 46.39
N LYS A 653 37.14 -42.17 47.70
CA LYS A 653 38.12 -42.38 48.77
C LYS A 653 38.13 -43.81 49.40
N GLN A 654 37.14 -44.68 49.19
CA GLN A 654 37.13 -46.08 49.70
C GLN A 654 37.01 -47.14 48.58
N LYS A 655 37.52 -48.37 48.79
CA LYS A 655 37.48 -49.44 47.78
C LYS A 655 36.08 -50.05 47.66
N GLY A 656 35.40 -49.90 46.52
CA GLY A 656 34.07 -50.45 46.26
C GLY A 656 33.06 -49.35 45.97
N TRP A 657 31.82 -49.70 45.63
CA TRP A 657 30.78 -48.73 45.23
C TRP A 657 30.30 -47.76 46.32
N GLY A 658 30.75 -47.88 47.57
CA GLY A 658 30.17 -47.15 48.70
C GLY A 658 28.70 -47.52 48.92
N ASP A 659 27.86 -46.53 49.19
CA ASP A 659 26.40 -46.63 49.14
C ASP A 659 25.85 -46.42 47.71
N GLY A 660 26.73 -46.18 46.74
CA GLY A 660 26.44 -46.11 45.30
C GLY A 660 26.28 -47.48 44.61
N GLY A 661 26.17 -47.46 43.28
CA GLY A 661 26.09 -48.66 42.46
C GLY A 661 25.40 -48.42 41.11
N LEU A 662 24.82 -49.48 40.53
CA LEU A 662 24.08 -49.40 39.26
C LEU A 662 22.83 -48.53 39.45
N PHE A 663 22.66 -47.49 38.64
CA PHE A 663 21.47 -46.62 38.69
C PHE A 663 20.81 -46.43 37.32
N ALA A 664 21.57 -46.59 36.23
CA ALA A 664 21.00 -46.49 34.89
C ALA A 664 21.49 -47.61 33.97
N LYS A 665 20.67 -47.96 33.00
CA LYS A 665 21.02 -48.80 31.86
C LYS A 665 20.63 -48.09 30.56
N LEU A 666 21.63 -47.81 29.73
CA LEU A 666 21.43 -47.32 28.37
C LEU A 666 21.26 -48.54 27.44
N GLN A 667 20.11 -48.64 26.79
CA GLN A 667 19.89 -49.65 25.75
C GLN A 667 20.75 -49.31 24.52
N GLY A 668 21.15 -50.33 23.74
CA GLY A 668 22.10 -50.16 22.64
C GLY A 668 23.57 -50.06 23.07
N ALA A 669 23.83 -49.65 24.32
CA ALA A 669 25.16 -49.40 24.87
C ALA A 669 25.96 -48.38 24.02
N PRO A 670 25.46 -47.14 23.87
CA PRO A 670 26.15 -46.08 23.12
C PRO A 670 27.52 -45.78 23.73
N GLU A 671 28.40 -45.16 22.94
CA GLU A 671 29.63 -44.58 23.49
C GLU A 671 29.25 -43.46 24.46
N LEU A 672 29.97 -43.38 25.57
CA LEU A 672 29.66 -42.42 26.64
C LEU A 672 30.96 -41.80 27.16
N GLY A 673 30.99 -40.48 27.23
CA GLY A 673 32.05 -39.63 27.75
C GLY A 673 31.55 -38.73 28.88
N ALA A 674 32.46 -37.93 29.44
CA ALA A 674 32.13 -37.04 30.56
C ALA A 674 31.32 -35.81 30.10
N GLU A 675 31.46 -35.48 28.82
CA GLU A 675 30.73 -34.47 28.07
C GLU A 675 29.22 -34.75 27.96
N ASP A 676 28.81 -36.01 28.05
CA ASP A 676 27.41 -36.42 27.97
C ASP A 676 26.64 -36.19 29.30
N PHE A 677 27.33 -35.66 30.30
CA PHE A 677 26.76 -35.41 31.63
C PHE A 677 26.70 -33.92 31.94
N THR A 678 25.53 -33.49 32.43
CA THR A 678 25.34 -32.14 32.98
C THR A 678 25.17 -32.23 34.49
N ILE A 679 25.92 -31.44 35.25
CA ILE A 679 25.79 -31.36 36.73
C ILE A 679 24.98 -30.13 37.09
N VAL A 680 23.95 -30.29 37.94
CA VAL A 680 23.13 -29.18 38.46
C VAL A 680 23.21 -29.04 39.98
#